data_AF-A0A9P5JJ46-F1
#
_entry.id   AF-A0A9P5JJ46-F1
#
_cell.length_a   1.000
_cell.length_b   1.000
_cell.length_c   1.000
_cell.angle_alpha   90.00
_cell.angle_beta   90.00
_cell.angle_gamma   90.00
#
_symmetry.space_group_name_H-M   'P 1'
#
loop_
_entity.id
_entity.type
_entity.pdbx_description
1 polymer ?
#
loop_
_entity_poly.entity_id
_entity_poly.type
_entity_poly.pdbx_seq_one_letter_code
_entity_poly.pdbx_strand_id
1 'polypeptide(L)'
;MDADGLSQNQEGLNADRIRNLILSKDWSEDLAELCELIITTRLELYEAAKTRARAVIRGSLFDYTTVKIAQALIEGSTEDLGAVFDLPEQVLLRLWRSPFLPYHLFRNLNTALLSSNRASEYRYLTTDVDEWVLANERTVREASVEEFDWEKAMVDWAHYAPNLVSYRDLSSPQDAPPNTILRQEHVSGFTFLDNRRPTAIDVQTSFQGFRDSFQRLSNGVLDGLDWNHVFVAGGSVLSSLLCVHEEDFGKHAASDIDVYVYGLSVADANRKVQHIFDIWKKNLPDYARDSRIVVRNSRTITFISEYPIKRIQIVLMLVKNPLEVLLNFDLDICCMGYDGKRLLMLPKAARALETGYNVFNMDWVEGHWLGRRRPSMPTRVFKYADKGFGVRISPAYLDASGVSLENLQALADEARKWTGQAITSIFGGDPDDTRFQRAVEVMGQTLGDGLPPRLDGALLMRRGLATGFESLMRIVGVWEEGLLGTIGLSEKAWNGTPRLEDPEEPAFNEQIYNEASSLYQWDEFFDYKPLKISLDNVNRMAHSIFVVNVHRVMNWQGKSATTEQVELPKRNSYAMDVEEVLGPQGDIRLQLFAPAGFVQFANDLLRQALPETPASHQLPLSQGPLRTLATVQIWNPSPPGDGFWPEDGELDIIEWKIDAELTWQQSDGKVDELSPPFTFVCSQSEKFDSTQSLFSLMGPLAL
;
A
#
# COMPACT_ATOMS: atom_id res chain seq x y z
N MET A 1 -13.51 -17.09 -34.32
CA MET A 1 -12.43 -18.04 -34.02
C MET A 1 -11.71 -17.52 -32.80
N ASP A 2 -12.36 -17.73 -31.67
CA ASP A 2 -11.88 -18.13 -30.34
C ASP A 2 -10.45 -17.73 -29.94
N ALA A 3 -10.29 -16.45 -29.57
CA ALA A 3 -9.22 -16.07 -28.64
C ALA A 3 -9.46 -16.68 -27.24
N ASP A 4 -10.73 -16.82 -26.82
CA ASP A 4 -11.13 -17.45 -25.55
C ASP A 4 -10.74 -18.94 -25.49
N GLY A 5 -10.80 -19.67 -26.61
CA GLY A 5 -10.46 -21.09 -26.67
C GLY A 5 -8.95 -21.37 -26.74
N LEU A 6 -8.14 -20.40 -27.16
CA LEU A 6 -6.68 -20.50 -27.18
C LEU A 6 -6.06 -20.09 -25.84
N SER A 7 -6.55 -19.02 -25.20
CA SER A 7 -6.02 -18.58 -23.89
C SER A 7 -6.37 -19.56 -22.77
N GLN A 8 -7.59 -20.09 -22.72
CA GLN A 8 -7.98 -21.07 -21.70
C GLN A 8 -7.20 -22.39 -21.83
N ASN A 9 -6.88 -22.80 -23.05
CA ASN A 9 -6.05 -23.99 -23.29
C ASN A 9 -4.59 -23.74 -22.89
N GLN A 10 -4.03 -22.55 -23.17
CA GLN A 10 -2.67 -22.20 -22.75
C GLN A 10 -2.54 -22.00 -21.22
N GLU A 11 -3.54 -21.39 -20.58
CA GLU A 11 -3.61 -21.28 -19.11
C GLU A 11 -3.65 -22.67 -18.45
N GLY A 12 -4.48 -23.59 -18.97
CA GLY A 12 -4.52 -24.97 -18.50
C GLY A 12 -3.19 -25.72 -18.69
N LEU A 13 -2.54 -25.55 -19.85
CA LEU A 13 -1.23 -26.13 -20.16
C LEU A 13 -0.11 -25.57 -19.26
N ASN A 14 -0.11 -24.26 -19.00
CA ASN A 14 0.86 -23.63 -18.10
C ASN A 14 0.61 -24.05 -16.65
N ALA A 15 -0.64 -24.16 -16.19
CA ALA A 15 -0.97 -24.64 -14.85
C ALA A 15 -0.51 -26.08 -14.61
N ASP A 16 -0.70 -26.97 -15.59
CA ASP A 16 -0.23 -28.36 -15.50
C ASP A 16 1.30 -28.45 -15.55
N ARG A 17 1.97 -27.61 -16.35
CA ARG A 17 3.44 -27.54 -16.38
C ARG A 17 4.01 -26.99 -15.07
N ILE A 18 3.44 -25.93 -14.51
CA ILE A 18 3.79 -25.39 -13.19
C ILE A 18 3.63 -26.48 -12.13
N ARG A 19 2.50 -27.20 -12.12
CA ARG A 19 2.26 -28.31 -11.19
C ARG A 19 3.32 -29.41 -11.32
N ASN A 20 3.71 -29.76 -12.54
CA ASN A 20 4.74 -30.78 -12.77
C ASN A 20 6.13 -30.33 -12.28
N LEU A 21 6.51 -29.08 -12.52
CA LEU A 21 7.77 -28.51 -12.03
C LEU A 21 7.82 -28.45 -10.49
N ILE A 22 6.72 -28.07 -9.84
CA ILE A 22 6.61 -28.08 -8.37
C ILE A 22 6.80 -29.47 -7.77
N LEU A 23 6.34 -30.51 -8.47
CA LEU A 23 6.41 -31.90 -8.03
C LEU A 23 7.71 -32.61 -8.47
N SER A 24 8.60 -31.90 -9.15
CA SER A 24 9.81 -32.49 -9.71
C SER A 24 10.87 -32.80 -8.66
N LYS A 25 11.76 -33.73 -9.01
CA LYS A 25 12.87 -34.18 -8.17
C LYS A 25 14.18 -33.43 -8.45
N ASP A 26 14.28 -32.69 -9.55
CA ASP A 26 15.45 -31.88 -9.92
C ASP A 26 15.20 -30.40 -9.64
N TRP A 27 15.07 -30.09 -8.35
CA TRP A 27 14.56 -28.81 -7.89
C TRP A 27 15.38 -27.59 -8.35
N SER A 28 16.67 -27.73 -8.70
CA SER A 28 17.50 -26.56 -9.02
C SER A 28 17.32 -26.09 -10.47
N GLU A 29 17.30 -27.01 -11.44
CA GLU A 29 16.95 -26.70 -12.84
C GLU A 29 15.45 -26.35 -12.94
N ASP A 30 14.60 -27.10 -12.25
CA ASP A 30 13.15 -26.89 -12.28
C ASP A 30 12.72 -25.59 -11.58
N LEU A 31 13.45 -25.12 -10.56
CA LEU A 31 13.18 -23.83 -9.93
C LEU A 31 13.46 -22.66 -10.87
N ALA A 32 14.50 -22.75 -11.70
CA ALA A 32 14.79 -21.73 -12.71
C ALA A 32 13.65 -21.64 -13.73
N GLU A 33 13.25 -22.79 -14.27
CA GLU A 33 12.14 -22.91 -15.22
C GLU A 33 10.81 -22.46 -14.60
N LEU A 34 10.56 -22.84 -13.35
CA LEU A 34 9.35 -22.46 -12.61
C LEU A 34 9.28 -20.94 -12.44
N CYS A 35 10.37 -20.28 -12.01
CA CYS A 35 10.40 -18.83 -11.87
C CYS A 35 10.18 -18.11 -13.21
N GLU A 36 10.82 -18.57 -14.28
CA GLU A 36 10.63 -18.05 -15.64
C GLU A 36 9.16 -18.21 -16.10
N LEU A 37 8.59 -19.40 -15.93
CA LEU A 37 7.23 -19.71 -16.36
C LEU A 37 6.18 -18.89 -15.59
N ILE A 38 6.37 -18.71 -14.28
CA ILE A 38 5.49 -17.87 -13.45
C ILE A 38 5.51 -16.42 -13.94
N ILE A 39 6.70 -15.86 -14.14
CA ILE A 39 6.84 -14.46 -14.58
C ILE A 39 6.23 -14.27 -15.97
N THR A 40 6.55 -15.17 -16.90
CA THR A 40 6.06 -15.10 -18.29
C THR A 40 4.53 -15.22 -18.33
N THR A 41 3.97 -16.20 -17.61
CA THR A 41 2.51 -16.39 -17.53
C THR A 41 1.81 -15.15 -16.99
N ARG A 42 2.36 -14.51 -15.95
CA ARG A 42 1.76 -13.29 -15.39
C ARG A 42 1.81 -12.11 -16.34
N LEU A 43 2.92 -11.93 -17.07
CA LEU A 43 3.04 -10.91 -18.10
C LEU A 43 2.02 -11.13 -19.23
N GLU A 44 1.83 -12.38 -19.66
CA GLU A 44 0.83 -12.74 -20.67
C GLU A 44 -0.61 -12.47 -20.20
N LEU A 45 -0.95 -12.86 -18.96
CA LEU A 45 -2.25 -12.58 -18.35
C LEU A 45 -2.51 -11.07 -18.24
N TYR A 46 -1.47 -10.31 -17.88
CA TYR A 46 -1.56 -8.85 -17.80
C TYR A 46 -1.88 -8.22 -19.17
N GLU A 47 -1.17 -8.61 -20.23
CA GLU A 47 -1.42 -8.10 -21.59
C GLU A 47 -2.78 -8.58 -22.14
N ALA A 48 -3.21 -9.79 -21.81
CA ALA A 48 -4.53 -10.30 -22.15
C ALA A 48 -5.66 -9.49 -21.48
N ALA A 49 -5.53 -9.21 -20.18
CA ALA A 49 -6.48 -8.39 -19.43
C ALA A 49 -6.59 -6.98 -20.03
N LYS A 50 -5.45 -6.35 -20.34
CA LYS A 50 -5.38 -5.03 -20.98
C LYS A 50 -6.05 -5.02 -22.36
N THR A 51 -5.85 -6.08 -23.16
CA THR A 51 -6.47 -6.23 -24.47
C THR A 51 -7.99 -6.38 -24.37
N ARG A 52 -8.47 -7.16 -23.40
CA ARG A 52 -9.91 -7.38 -23.16
C ARG A 52 -10.62 -6.07 -22.79
N ALA A 53 -10.00 -5.28 -21.92
CA ALA A 53 -10.56 -4.02 -21.49
C ALA A 53 -10.64 -2.97 -22.61
N ARG A 54 -9.63 -2.91 -23.50
CA ARG A 54 -9.68 -2.06 -24.71
C ARG A 54 -10.88 -2.36 -25.60
N ALA A 55 -11.33 -3.62 -25.66
CA ALA A 55 -12.52 -4.00 -26.43
C ALA A 55 -13.83 -3.51 -25.78
N VAL A 56 -13.89 -3.44 -24.45
CA VAL A 56 -15.07 -2.95 -23.71
C VAL A 56 -15.29 -1.44 -23.91
N ILE A 57 -14.22 -0.65 -23.93
CA ILE A 57 -14.29 0.83 -24.01
C ILE A 57 -14.57 1.33 -25.42
N ARG A 58 -14.06 0.64 -26.45
CA ARG A 58 -14.24 1.08 -27.86
C ARG A 58 -15.62 0.73 -28.42
N GLY A 59 -16.47 0.06 -27.64
CA GLY A 59 -17.77 -0.43 -28.10
C GLY A 59 -18.93 0.55 -27.87
N SER A 60 -19.16 1.50 -28.80
CA SER A 60 -20.49 1.95 -29.30
C SER A 60 -20.68 3.48 -29.48
N LEU A 61 -21.42 3.88 -30.53
CA LEU A 61 -21.98 5.24 -30.73
C LEU A 61 -22.75 5.80 -29.52
N PHE A 62 -23.18 4.94 -28.60
CA PHE A 62 -23.96 5.31 -27.43
C PHE A 62 -23.13 5.94 -26.30
N ASP A 63 -21.81 5.74 -26.25
CA ASP A 63 -20.97 6.35 -25.22
C ASP A 63 -20.91 7.86 -25.37
N TYR A 64 -20.96 8.36 -26.60
CA TYR A 64 -21.07 9.78 -26.87
C TYR A 64 -22.37 10.39 -26.32
N THR A 65 -23.49 9.69 -26.44
CA THR A 65 -24.78 10.12 -25.88
C THR A 65 -24.74 10.13 -24.36
N THR A 66 -24.17 9.09 -23.74
CA THR A 66 -23.99 9.02 -22.28
C THR A 66 -23.10 10.14 -21.75
N VAL A 67 -21.97 10.40 -22.41
CA VAL A 67 -21.07 11.51 -22.07
C VAL A 67 -21.77 12.86 -22.23
N LYS A 68 -22.55 13.05 -23.30
CA LYS A 68 -23.34 14.27 -23.49
C LYS A 68 -24.41 14.47 -22.42
N ILE A 69 -25.10 13.40 -22.02
CA ILE A 69 -26.11 13.46 -20.96
C ILE A 69 -25.42 13.79 -19.64
N ALA A 70 -24.34 13.08 -19.29
CA ALA A 70 -23.56 13.36 -18.09
C ALA A 70 -23.04 14.81 -18.08
N GLN A 71 -22.52 15.29 -19.22
CA GLN A 71 -22.03 16.65 -19.36
C GLN A 71 -23.16 17.69 -19.23
N ALA A 72 -24.31 17.46 -19.86
CA ALA A 72 -25.49 18.32 -19.71
C ALA A 72 -26.00 18.34 -18.25
N LEU A 73 -25.86 17.23 -17.51
CA LEU A 73 -26.22 17.17 -16.10
C LEU A 73 -25.20 17.89 -15.20
N ILE A 74 -23.92 17.90 -15.57
CA ILE A 74 -22.88 18.70 -14.90
C ILE A 74 -23.11 20.20 -15.15
N GLU A 75 -23.48 20.57 -16.38
CA GLU A 75 -23.70 21.96 -16.80
C GLU A 75 -25.10 22.48 -16.39
N GLY A 76 -26.03 21.59 -16.02
CA GLY A 76 -27.42 21.88 -15.65
C GLY A 76 -27.63 22.15 -14.15
N SER A 77 -28.85 22.56 -13.78
CA SER A 77 -29.22 22.81 -12.37
C SER A 77 -29.75 21.53 -11.70
N THR A 78 -29.74 21.46 -10.37
CA THR A 78 -30.29 20.32 -9.60
C THR A 78 -31.79 20.07 -9.85
N GLU A 79 -32.51 21.05 -10.40
CA GLU A 79 -33.93 20.94 -10.77
C GLU A 79 -34.17 19.99 -11.97
N ASP A 80 -33.14 19.71 -12.79
CA ASP A 80 -33.22 18.85 -13.97
C ASP A 80 -33.01 17.34 -13.66
N LEU A 81 -32.68 16.98 -12.41
CA LEU A 81 -32.40 15.58 -12.02
C LEU A 81 -33.62 14.65 -12.19
N GLY A 82 -34.84 15.18 -12.06
CA GLY A 82 -36.07 14.42 -12.29
C GLY A 82 -36.23 13.96 -13.74
N ALA A 83 -35.80 14.78 -14.70
CA ALA A 83 -35.87 14.49 -16.13
C ALA A 83 -34.93 13.35 -16.55
N VAL A 84 -33.90 13.05 -15.75
CA VAL A 84 -33.02 11.89 -15.97
C VAL A 84 -33.83 10.60 -15.94
N PHE A 85 -34.76 10.46 -15.01
CA PHE A 85 -35.58 9.25 -14.87
C PHE A 85 -36.60 9.08 -16.00
N ASP A 86 -36.85 10.11 -16.81
CA ASP A 86 -37.71 10.02 -17.99
C ASP A 86 -36.96 9.50 -19.24
N LEU A 87 -35.64 9.29 -19.14
CA LEU A 87 -34.86 8.67 -20.21
C LEU A 87 -35.24 7.19 -20.42
N PRO A 88 -35.09 6.64 -21.63
CA PRO A 88 -35.32 5.22 -21.88
C PRO A 88 -34.47 4.34 -20.95
N GLU A 89 -35.04 3.25 -20.44
CA GLU A 89 -34.40 2.32 -19.48
C GLU A 89 -32.99 1.88 -19.90
N GLN A 90 -32.79 1.57 -21.18
CA GLN A 90 -31.47 1.16 -21.69
C GLN A 90 -30.42 2.29 -21.60
N VAL A 91 -30.84 3.54 -21.75
CA VAL A 91 -29.96 4.72 -21.63
C VAL A 91 -29.64 4.96 -20.16
N LEU A 92 -30.64 4.86 -19.28
CA LEU A 92 -30.48 4.96 -17.83
C LEU A 92 -29.50 3.92 -17.29
N LEU A 93 -29.70 2.65 -17.63
CA LEU A 93 -28.81 1.55 -17.23
C LEU A 93 -27.35 1.78 -17.66
N ARG A 94 -27.14 2.29 -18.86
CA ARG A 94 -25.79 2.60 -19.37
C ARG A 94 -25.18 3.81 -18.69
N LEU A 95 -25.95 4.86 -18.48
CA LEU A 95 -25.52 6.03 -17.72
C LEU A 95 -25.10 5.61 -16.31
N TRP A 96 -25.91 4.81 -15.64
CA TRP A 96 -25.66 4.34 -14.28
C TRP A 96 -24.39 3.49 -14.17
N ARG A 97 -24.09 2.67 -15.18
CA ARG A 97 -22.87 1.83 -15.23
C ARG A 97 -21.67 2.53 -15.84
N SER A 98 -21.83 3.76 -16.31
CA SER A 98 -20.76 4.46 -17.00
C SER A 98 -19.67 4.91 -16.03
N PRO A 99 -18.38 4.69 -16.34
CA PRO A 99 -17.29 5.24 -15.54
C PRO A 99 -17.24 6.78 -15.61
N PHE A 100 -17.96 7.39 -16.57
CA PHE A 100 -18.02 8.83 -16.78
C PHE A 100 -19.18 9.52 -16.05
N LEU A 101 -20.05 8.77 -15.36
CA LEU A 101 -21.05 9.37 -14.48
C LEU A 101 -20.34 9.91 -13.23
N PRO A 102 -20.27 11.24 -13.03
CA PRO A 102 -19.57 11.79 -11.88
C PRO A 102 -20.20 11.31 -10.57
N TYR A 103 -19.36 10.98 -9.59
CA TYR A 103 -19.80 10.43 -8.31
C TYR A 103 -20.89 11.29 -7.64
N HIS A 104 -20.72 12.61 -7.60
CA HIS A 104 -21.69 13.52 -6.97
C HIS A 104 -23.07 13.48 -7.66
N LEU A 105 -23.12 13.38 -9.00
CA LEU A 105 -24.36 13.23 -9.74
C LEU A 105 -25.00 11.87 -9.48
N PHE A 106 -24.21 10.80 -9.50
CA PHE A 106 -24.68 9.47 -9.10
C PHE A 106 -25.27 9.50 -7.68
N ARG A 107 -24.59 10.13 -6.71
CA ARG A 107 -25.07 10.24 -5.33
C ARG A 107 -26.37 11.02 -5.22
N ASN A 108 -26.49 12.16 -5.91
CA ASN A 108 -27.72 12.94 -5.94
C ASN A 108 -28.88 12.17 -6.57
N LEU A 109 -28.66 11.52 -7.71
CA LEU A 109 -29.68 10.69 -8.38
C LEU A 109 -30.09 9.50 -7.52
N ASN A 110 -29.13 8.80 -6.90
CA ASN A 110 -29.43 7.65 -6.05
C ASN A 110 -30.24 8.08 -4.81
N THR A 111 -29.86 9.19 -4.17
CA THR A 111 -30.61 9.74 -3.03
C THR A 111 -32.02 10.19 -3.44
N ALA A 112 -32.15 10.90 -4.55
CA ALA A 112 -33.45 11.29 -5.09
C ALA A 112 -34.33 10.07 -5.38
N LEU A 113 -33.77 9.02 -5.99
CA LEU A 113 -34.48 7.79 -6.28
C LEU A 113 -34.95 7.08 -5.01
N LEU A 114 -34.07 6.88 -4.03
CA LEU A 114 -34.38 6.22 -2.76
C LEU A 114 -35.39 7.00 -1.91
N SER A 115 -35.39 8.33 -2.01
CA SER A 115 -36.38 9.19 -1.33
C SER A 115 -37.72 9.31 -2.05
N SER A 116 -37.79 8.86 -3.31
CA SER A 116 -39.00 8.94 -4.13
C SER A 116 -39.91 7.71 -3.98
N ASN A 117 -41.21 7.88 -4.25
CA ASN A 117 -42.15 6.76 -4.39
C ASN A 117 -41.85 5.85 -5.60
N ARG A 118 -40.82 6.18 -6.41
CA ARG A 118 -40.43 5.45 -7.63
C ARG A 118 -39.28 4.46 -7.38
N ALA A 119 -38.76 4.34 -6.16
CA ALA A 119 -37.68 3.38 -5.86
C ALA A 119 -38.04 1.94 -6.26
N SER A 120 -39.31 1.55 -6.16
CA SER A 120 -39.82 0.24 -6.61
C SER A 120 -39.85 0.07 -8.13
N GLU A 121 -40.06 1.16 -8.88
CA GLU A 121 -40.07 1.20 -10.35
C GLU A 121 -38.66 0.99 -10.91
N TYR A 122 -37.63 1.53 -10.23
CA TYR A 122 -36.23 1.47 -10.65
C TYR A 122 -35.37 0.58 -9.76
N ARG A 123 -35.93 -0.51 -9.24
CA ARG A 123 -35.19 -1.45 -8.36
C ARG A 123 -33.91 -2.01 -9.02
N TYR A 124 -33.85 -2.02 -10.35
CA TYR A 124 -32.66 -2.43 -11.11
C TYR A 124 -31.53 -1.39 -11.10
N LEU A 125 -31.79 -0.14 -10.71
CA LEU A 125 -30.81 0.94 -10.51
C LEU A 125 -30.46 1.17 -9.04
N THR A 126 -31.34 0.78 -8.11
CA THR A 126 -31.06 0.85 -6.68
C THR A 126 -29.95 -0.16 -6.35
N THR A 127 -28.73 0.35 -6.21
CA THR A 127 -27.52 -0.40 -5.88
C THR A 127 -26.91 0.23 -4.64
N ASP A 128 -26.23 -0.55 -3.80
CA ASP A 128 -25.43 0.03 -2.72
C ASP A 128 -24.38 0.96 -3.37
N VAL A 129 -24.13 2.12 -2.76
CA VAL A 129 -23.09 3.06 -3.25
C VAL A 129 -21.76 2.35 -3.41
N ASP A 130 -21.47 1.39 -2.52
CA ASP A 130 -20.24 0.62 -2.54
C ASP A 130 -20.16 -0.32 -3.74
N GLU A 131 -21.29 -0.90 -4.18
CA GLU A 131 -21.33 -1.71 -5.41
C GLU A 131 -21.04 -0.86 -6.64
N TRP A 132 -21.61 0.35 -6.70
CA TRP A 132 -21.32 1.28 -7.78
C TRP A 132 -19.86 1.71 -7.78
N VAL A 133 -19.31 2.04 -6.62
CA VAL A 133 -17.90 2.44 -6.45
C VAL A 133 -16.97 1.31 -6.90
N LEU A 134 -17.21 0.07 -6.47
CA LEU A 134 -16.41 -1.09 -6.86
C LEU A 134 -16.50 -1.39 -8.36
N ALA A 135 -17.70 -1.29 -8.96
CA ALA A 135 -17.89 -1.48 -10.39
C ALA A 135 -17.21 -0.39 -11.24
N ASN A 136 -17.30 0.86 -10.79
CA ASN A 136 -16.63 2.01 -11.42
C ASN A 136 -15.11 1.83 -11.35
N GLU A 137 -14.56 1.53 -10.17
CA GLU A 137 -13.14 1.31 -9.97
C GLU A 137 -12.61 0.15 -10.82
N ARG A 138 -13.32 -0.98 -10.87
CA ARG A 138 -12.97 -2.11 -11.74
C ARG A 138 -12.89 -1.69 -13.21
N THR A 139 -13.90 -0.95 -13.69
CA THR A 139 -13.94 -0.48 -15.08
C THR A 139 -12.76 0.43 -15.38
N VAL A 140 -12.44 1.35 -14.47
CA VAL A 140 -11.35 2.31 -14.62
C VAL A 140 -9.97 1.63 -14.56
N ARG A 141 -9.81 0.57 -13.75
CA ARG A 141 -8.58 -0.24 -13.69
C ARG A 141 -8.36 -1.07 -14.95
N GLU A 142 -9.44 -1.65 -15.48
CA GLU A 142 -9.39 -2.44 -16.71
C GLU A 142 -9.07 -1.51 -17.89
N ALA A 143 -9.70 -0.32 -17.95
CA ALA A 143 -9.42 0.69 -18.94
C ALA A 143 -7.95 1.10 -18.97
N SER A 144 -7.19 0.63 -19.98
CA SER A 144 -5.81 1.10 -20.15
C SER A 144 -5.83 2.63 -20.22
N VAL A 145 -5.23 3.29 -19.24
CA VAL A 145 -5.43 4.72 -18.95
C VAL A 145 -4.92 5.66 -20.05
N GLU A 146 -4.31 5.09 -21.10
CA GLU A 146 -3.90 5.78 -22.34
C GLU A 146 -5.08 6.20 -23.25
N GLU A 147 -6.24 5.54 -23.14
CA GLU A 147 -7.44 5.82 -23.96
C GLU A 147 -8.57 6.49 -23.16
N PHE A 148 -8.33 6.72 -21.87
CA PHE A 148 -9.33 7.15 -20.90
C PHE A 148 -9.02 8.57 -20.41
N ASP A 149 -10.01 9.46 -20.44
CA ASP A 149 -9.90 10.78 -19.82
C ASP A 149 -9.95 10.62 -18.30
N TRP A 150 -8.79 10.36 -17.70
CA TRP A 150 -8.62 10.01 -16.29
C TRP A 150 -9.24 11.04 -15.35
N GLU A 151 -9.28 12.31 -15.75
CA GLU A 151 -9.90 13.38 -14.97
C GLU A 151 -11.39 13.13 -14.74
N LYS A 152 -12.08 12.49 -15.68
CA LYS A 152 -13.52 12.21 -15.60
C LYS A 152 -13.87 11.04 -14.66
N ALA A 153 -12.93 10.14 -14.36
CA ALA A 153 -13.13 9.13 -13.32
C ALA A 153 -12.94 9.68 -11.91
N MET A 154 -12.33 10.86 -11.78
CA MET A 154 -12.01 11.45 -10.49
C MET A 154 -13.08 12.44 -10.05
N VAL A 155 -13.13 12.65 -8.74
CA VAL A 155 -13.97 13.63 -8.08
C VAL A 155 -13.11 14.87 -7.82
N ASP A 156 -13.46 16.00 -8.42
CA ASP A 156 -12.87 17.30 -8.11
C ASP A 156 -13.60 17.91 -6.90
N TRP A 157 -12.85 18.25 -5.85
CA TRP A 157 -13.38 18.87 -4.64
C TRP A 157 -14.13 20.16 -4.91
N ALA A 158 -13.71 20.98 -5.89
CA ALA A 158 -14.37 22.23 -6.19
C ALA A 158 -15.81 22.02 -6.69
N HIS A 159 -16.07 20.92 -7.40
CA HIS A 159 -17.41 20.54 -7.84
C HIS A 159 -18.17 19.73 -6.78
N TYR A 160 -17.45 18.95 -5.98
CA TYR A 160 -18.07 18.06 -4.99
C TYR A 160 -18.47 18.79 -3.70
N ALA A 161 -17.65 19.69 -3.17
CA ALA A 161 -17.90 20.37 -1.89
C ALA A 161 -19.26 21.08 -1.81
N PRO A 162 -19.73 21.80 -2.85
CA PRO A 162 -21.07 22.41 -2.84
C PRO A 162 -22.22 21.41 -2.89
N ASN A 163 -21.95 20.18 -3.36
CA ASN A 163 -22.92 19.11 -3.58
C ASN A 163 -22.79 17.99 -2.53
N LEU A 164 -22.07 18.23 -1.43
CA LEU A 164 -21.90 17.25 -0.37
C LEU A 164 -23.25 16.82 0.18
N VAL A 165 -23.53 15.52 0.10
CA VAL A 165 -24.75 14.93 0.63
C VAL A 165 -24.54 14.61 2.11
N SER A 166 -25.19 15.37 3.01
CA SER A 166 -25.25 15.05 4.44
C SER A 166 -26.38 14.04 4.72
N TYR A 167 -26.11 13.04 5.56
CA TYR A 167 -26.97 11.85 5.68
C TYR A 167 -28.02 11.87 6.79
N ARG A 168 -27.94 12.77 7.78
CA ARG A 168 -28.97 12.81 8.83
C ARG A 168 -30.22 13.49 8.29
N ASP A 169 -31.23 12.64 8.03
CA ASP A 169 -32.61 12.90 7.65
C ASP A 169 -32.88 14.15 6.81
N LEU A 170 -33.52 13.95 5.65
CA LEU A 170 -34.14 14.95 4.79
C LEU A 170 -35.11 15.93 5.52
N SER A 171 -35.24 15.82 6.85
CA SER A 171 -36.02 16.68 7.74
C SER A 171 -35.20 17.64 8.62
N SER A 172 -33.86 17.54 8.68
CA SER A 172 -33.04 18.46 9.51
C SER A 172 -31.71 18.98 8.90
N PRO A 173 -31.59 19.22 7.57
CA PRO A 173 -30.37 19.80 6.99
C PRO A 173 -30.15 21.29 7.32
N GLN A 174 -31.02 21.95 8.09
CA GLN A 174 -31.00 23.41 8.25
C GLN A 174 -30.06 23.94 9.34
N ASP A 175 -29.53 23.08 10.23
CA ASP A 175 -28.73 23.54 11.40
C ASP A 175 -27.26 23.09 11.39
N ALA A 176 -26.82 22.28 10.42
CA ALA A 176 -25.41 21.89 10.31
C ALA A 176 -24.57 23.02 9.70
N PRO A 177 -23.40 23.35 10.27
CA PRO A 177 -22.48 24.30 9.65
C PRO A 177 -22.12 23.87 8.21
N PRO A 178 -21.88 24.82 7.29
CA PRO A 178 -21.60 24.52 5.89
C PRO A 178 -20.31 23.71 5.66
N ASN A 179 -19.45 23.63 6.67
CA ASN A 179 -18.20 22.87 6.68
C ASN A 179 -18.33 21.47 7.29
N THR A 180 -19.54 21.02 7.66
CA THR A 180 -19.73 19.77 8.40
C THR A 180 -20.47 18.72 7.58
N ILE A 181 -19.86 17.54 7.43
CA ILE A 181 -20.51 16.35 6.86
C ILE A 181 -21.16 15.56 7.99
N LEU A 182 -22.48 15.38 7.93
CA LEU A 182 -23.22 14.50 8.85
C LEU A 182 -23.22 13.07 8.32
N ARG A 183 -22.78 12.12 9.15
CA ARG A 183 -22.64 10.71 8.80
C ARG A 183 -23.81 9.88 9.31
N GLN A 184 -24.14 8.80 8.59
CA GLN A 184 -25.16 7.85 9.04
C GLN A 184 -24.76 7.22 10.38
N GLU A 185 -25.69 7.11 11.30
CA GLU A 185 -25.41 6.47 12.59
C GLU A 185 -25.20 4.96 12.42
N HIS A 186 -26.01 4.34 11.55
CA HIS A 186 -25.96 2.92 11.26
C HIS A 186 -25.80 2.71 9.75
N VAL A 187 -24.87 1.85 9.37
CA VAL A 187 -24.69 1.36 8.00
C VAL A 187 -24.88 -0.16 7.98
N SER A 188 -25.34 -0.72 6.87
CA SER A 188 -25.51 -2.18 6.75
C SER A 188 -24.15 -2.90 6.62
N GLY A 189 -24.10 -4.16 7.01
CA GLY A 189 -22.86 -4.96 6.98
C GLY A 189 -22.20 -5.06 8.35
N PHE A 190 -20.95 -5.52 8.38
CA PHE A 190 -20.16 -5.65 9.61
C PHE A 190 -19.19 -4.47 9.74
N THR A 191 -19.20 -3.77 10.86
CA THR A 191 -18.32 -2.63 11.12
C THR A 191 -17.43 -2.86 12.34
N PHE A 192 -16.25 -2.25 12.34
CA PHE A 192 -15.34 -2.25 13.48
C PHE A 192 -14.49 -0.97 13.49
N LEU A 193 -13.89 -0.67 14.66
CA LEU A 193 -13.18 0.60 14.96
C LEU A 193 -14.11 1.83 15.01
N ASP A 194 -15.38 1.60 15.32
CA ASP A 194 -16.41 2.64 15.38
C ASP A 194 -16.22 3.63 16.54
N ASN A 195 -15.49 3.25 17.60
CA ASN A 195 -15.27 4.07 18.79
C ASN A 195 -14.64 5.44 18.50
N ARG A 196 -13.89 5.56 17.39
CA ARG A 196 -13.28 6.82 16.95
C ARG A 196 -13.99 7.45 15.75
N ARG A 197 -15.00 6.80 15.18
CA ARG A 197 -15.75 7.32 14.03
C ARG A 197 -16.78 8.35 14.51
N PRO A 198 -16.59 9.65 14.28
CA PRO A 198 -17.55 10.65 14.71
C PRO A 198 -18.80 10.61 13.82
N THR A 199 -19.95 11.01 14.38
CA THR A 199 -21.22 11.14 13.64
C THR A 199 -21.26 12.38 12.75
N ALA A 200 -20.29 13.28 12.88
CA ALA A 200 -20.08 14.44 12.04
C ALA A 200 -18.58 14.71 11.86
N ILE A 201 -18.15 15.24 10.72
CA ILE A 201 -16.75 15.63 10.48
C ILE A 201 -16.68 16.96 9.77
N ASP A 202 -15.77 17.82 10.20
CA ASP A 202 -15.53 19.12 9.56
C ASP A 202 -14.52 18.98 8.42
N VAL A 203 -14.78 19.69 7.31
CA VAL A 203 -13.97 19.70 6.09
C VAL A 203 -13.84 21.12 5.55
N GLN A 204 -12.75 21.39 4.82
CA GLN A 204 -12.57 22.66 4.12
C GLN A 204 -13.62 22.86 3.02
N THR A 205 -14.44 23.91 3.12
CA THR A 205 -15.58 24.16 2.21
C THR A 205 -15.17 24.64 0.81
N SER A 206 -13.91 24.98 0.60
CA SER A 206 -13.41 25.47 -0.68
C SER A 206 -12.01 24.95 -0.96
N PHE A 207 -11.65 24.91 -2.25
CA PHE A 207 -10.27 24.65 -2.66
C PHE A 207 -9.28 25.64 -2.04
N GLN A 208 -9.68 26.91 -1.89
CA GLN A 208 -8.83 27.93 -1.27
C GLN A 208 -8.52 27.60 0.19
N GLY A 209 -9.53 27.23 0.99
CA GLY A 209 -9.34 26.83 2.38
C GLY A 209 -8.44 25.60 2.50
N PHE A 210 -8.63 24.59 1.64
CA PHE A 210 -7.72 23.45 1.55
C PHE A 210 -6.28 23.88 1.24
N ARG A 211 -6.08 24.75 0.25
CA ARG A 211 -4.75 25.21 -0.17
C ARG A 211 -4.03 25.96 0.95
N ASP A 212 -4.75 26.79 1.70
CA ASP A 212 -4.20 27.56 2.81
C ASP A 212 -3.79 26.63 3.97
N SER A 213 -4.62 25.63 4.28
CA SER A 213 -4.27 24.57 5.24
C SER A 213 -3.07 23.73 4.78
N PHE A 214 -3.00 23.38 3.49
CA PHE A 214 -1.87 22.65 2.92
C PHE A 214 -0.57 23.45 2.97
N GLN A 215 -0.61 24.74 2.61
CA GLN A 215 0.56 25.62 2.67
C GLN A 215 1.07 25.77 4.11
N ARG A 216 0.15 25.93 5.06
CA ARG A 216 0.48 26.03 6.49
C ARG A 216 1.08 24.73 7.03
N LEU A 217 0.46 23.58 6.76
CA LEU A 217 0.97 22.29 7.20
C LEU A 217 2.33 21.96 6.56
N SER A 218 2.54 22.31 5.28
CA SER A 218 3.80 22.07 4.58
C SER A 218 4.90 23.07 4.90
N ASN A 219 4.67 24.04 5.78
CA ASN A 219 5.62 25.12 6.07
C ASN A 219 6.09 25.89 4.82
N GLY A 220 5.28 25.92 3.76
CA GLY A 220 5.64 26.59 2.49
C GLY A 220 6.85 25.99 1.76
N VAL A 221 7.32 24.77 2.12
CA VAL A 221 8.54 24.21 1.53
C VAL A 221 8.41 23.92 0.02
N LEU A 222 7.18 23.85 -0.50
CA LEU A 222 6.88 23.64 -1.92
C LEU A 222 6.55 24.94 -2.68
N ASP A 223 6.73 26.11 -2.06
CA ASP A 223 6.42 27.39 -2.70
C ASP A 223 7.28 27.63 -3.95
N GLY A 224 6.63 27.93 -5.07
CA GLY A 224 7.29 28.10 -6.36
C GLY A 224 7.58 26.80 -7.12
N LEU A 225 7.10 25.65 -6.63
CA LEU A 225 7.20 24.38 -7.35
C LEU A 225 6.46 24.44 -8.71
N ASP A 226 7.15 24.04 -9.78
CA ASP A 226 6.49 23.63 -11.02
C ASP A 226 5.76 22.29 -10.82
N TRP A 227 4.43 22.40 -10.68
CA TRP A 227 3.52 21.28 -10.44
C TRP A 227 3.28 20.37 -11.64
N ASN A 228 3.76 20.73 -12.84
CA ASN A 228 3.63 19.84 -13.99
C ASN A 228 4.31 18.50 -13.69
N HIS A 229 3.56 17.41 -13.89
CA HIS A 229 3.97 16.03 -13.59
C HIS A 229 4.24 15.74 -12.10
N VAL A 230 3.70 16.56 -11.19
CA VAL A 230 3.79 16.34 -9.74
C VAL A 230 2.41 16.20 -9.14
N PHE A 231 2.24 15.22 -8.25
CA PHE A 231 0.99 14.97 -7.55
C PHE A 231 1.27 14.60 -6.10
N VAL A 232 0.74 15.37 -5.15
CA VAL A 232 0.82 15.05 -3.72
C VAL A 232 -0.40 14.23 -3.35
N ALA A 233 -0.26 13.11 -2.64
CA ALA A 233 -1.41 12.25 -2.33
C ALA A 233 -1.40 11.70 -0.91
N GLY A 234 -2.52 11.14 -0.48
CA GLY A 234 -2.62 10.39 0.77
C GLY A 234 -2.85 11.26 2.01
N GLY A 235 -2.14 10.91 3.10
CA GLY A 235 -2.47 11.38 4.43
C GLY A 235 -2.29 12.89 4.66
N SER A 236 -1.33 13.52 3.98
CA SER A 236 -1.10 14.97 4.06
C SER A 236 -2.23 15.77 3.42
N VAL A 237 -2.78 15.26 2.32
CA VAL A 237 -3.92 15.85 1.62
C VAL A 237 -5.18 15.73 2.45
N LEU A 238 -5.45 14.54 3.00
CA LEU A 238 -6.56 14.36 3.95
C LEU A 238 -6.43 15.29 5.14
N SER A 239 -5.26 15.34 5.77
CA SER A 239 -5.02 16.22 6.92
C SER A 239 -5.24 17.69 6.59
N SER A 240 -4.88 18.14 5.38
CA SER A 240 -5.13 19.52 4.94
C SER A 240 -6.61 19.81 4.72
N LEU A 241 -7.36 18.82 4.23
CA LEU A 241 -8.82 18.90 4.07
C LEU A 241 -9.54 18.94 5.42
N LEU A 242 -9.03 18.23 6.43
CA LEU A 242 -9.63 18.14 7.78
C LEU A 242 -9.15 19.23 8.75
N CYS A 243 -8.05 19.93 8.46
CA CYS A 243 -7.60 21.06 9.28
C CYS A 243 -8.48 22.27 9.05
N VAL A 244 -9.62 22.33 9.75
CA VAL A 244 -10.56 23.44 9.69
C VAL A 244 -10.34 24.40 10.86
N HIS A 245 -10.05 23.86 12.04
CA HIS A 245 -9.84 24.64 13.26
C HIS A 245 -8.35 24.70 13.63
N GLU A 246 -7.97 25.71 14.41
CA GLU A 246 -6.58 25.94 14.82
C GLU A 246 -5.96 24.73 15.56
N GLU A 247 -6.76 24.06 16.38
CA GLU A 247 -6.38 22.87 17.15
C GLU A 247 -6.08 21.62 16.28
N ASP A 248 -6.54 21.59 15.04
CA ASP A 248 -6.34 20.45 14.15
C ASP A 248 -4.91 20.40 13.59
N PHE A 249 -4.25 21.56 13.46
CA PHE A 249 -2.90 21.64 12.90
C PHE A 249 -1.87 20.88 13.77
N GLY A 250 -2.04 20.90 15.09
CA GLY A 250 -1.18 20.15 16.01
C GLY A 250 -1.28 18.63 15.81
N LYS A 251 -2.49 18.11 15.57
CA LYS A 251 -2.77 16.67 15.35
C LYS A 251 -2.14 16.14 14.05
N HIS A 252 -1.79 17.03 13.13
CA HIS A 252 -1.34 16.70 11.78
C HIS A 252 0.08 17.17 11.44
N ALA A 253 0.80 17.74 12.42
CA ALA A 253 2.16 18.25 12.24
C ALA A 253 3.16 17.15 11.82
N ALA A 254 3.06 15.94 12.40
CA ALA A 254 3.99 14.82 12.20
C ALA A 254 3.88 14.05 10.87
N SER A 255 2.88 14.34 10.04
CA SER A 255 2.65 13.58 8.80
C SER A 255 3.55 14.04 7.65
N ASP A 256 4.17 13.09 6.95
CA ASP A 256 4.98 13.34 5.76
C ASP A 256 4.14 13.81 4.57
N ILE A 257 4.79 14.44 3.60
CA ILE A 257 4.18 14.81 2.31
C ILE A 257 4.64 13.80 1.26
N ASP A 258 3.77 12.86 0.92
CA ASP A 258 4.00 11.90 -0.15
C ASP A 258 3.81 12.57 -1.52
N VAL A 259 4.88 12.66 -2.30
CA VAL A 259 4.95 13.26 -3.62
C VAL A 259 5.15 12.17 -4.66
N TYR A 260 4.34 12.22 -5.71
CA TYR A 260 4.42 11.32 -6.86
C TYR A 260 4.80 12.13 -8.10
N VAL A 261 5.61 11.50 -8.95
CA VAL A 261 5.91 12.00 -10.29
C VAL A 261 5.24 11.07 -11.29
N TYR A 262 4.62 11.62 -12.34
CA TYR A 262 3.83 10.84 -13.29
C TYR A 262 4.01 11.30 -14.74
N GLY A 263 3.78 10.39 -15.68
CA GLY A 263 3.75 10.69 -17.11
C GLY A 263 5.08 11.17 -17.68
N LEU A 264 6.19 10.79 -17.05
CA LEU A 264 7.56 11.14 -17.45
C LEU A 264 8.36 9.89 -17.81
N SER A 265 9.41 10.06 -18.61
CA SER A 265 10.46 9.04 -18.71
C SER A 265 11.22 8.93 -17.39
N VAL A 266 11.91 7.82 -17.16
CA VAL A 266 12.76 7.62 -15.97
C VAL A 266 13.80 8.75 -15.82
N ALA A 267 14.44 9.17 -16.92
CA ALA A 267 15.42 10.25 -16.91
C ALA A 267 14.80 11.61 -16.58
N ASP A 268 13.60 11.90 -17.12
CA ASP A 268 12.83 13.10 -16.77
C ASP A 268 12.36 13.08 -15.31
N ALA A 269 11.98 11.90 -14.80
CA ALA A 269 11.55 11.73 -13.41
C ALA A 269 12.70 12.03 -12.44
N ASN A 270 13.91 11.53 -12.70
CA ASN A 270 15.10 11.86 -11.91
C ASN A 270 15.41 13.36 -11.94
N ARG A 271 15.30 14.02 -13.11
CA ARG A 271 15.42 15.48 -13.21
C ARG A 271 14.31 16.23 -12.44
N LYS A 272 13.09 15.69 -12.42
CA LYS A 272 11.97 16.26 -11.65
C LYS A 272 12.21 16.13 -10.14
N VAL A 273 12.77 15.01 -9.67
CA VAL A 273 13.18 14.85 -8.26
C VAL A 273 14.22 15.90 -7.85
N GLN A 274 15.23 16.15 -8.70
CA GLN A 274 16.21 17.19 -8.46
C GLN A 274 15.55 18.58 -8.37
N HIS A 275 14.65 18.92 -9.28
CA HIS A 275 13.89 20.18 -9.24
C HIS A 275 13.08 20.33 -7.94
N ILE A 276 12.37 19.28 -7.51
CA ILE A 276 11.61 19.33 -6.24
C ILE A 276 12.56 19.56 -5.06
N PHE A 277 13.73 18.90 -5.04
CA PHE A 277 14.75 19.10 -4.01
C PHE A 277 15.29 20.53 -4.00
N ASP A 278 15.58 21.11 -5.16
CA ASP A 278 16.10 22.48 -5.25
C ASP A 278 15.09 23.51 -4.71
N ILE A 279 13.80 23.33 -5.00
CA ILE A 279 12.72 24.16 -4.43
C ILE A 279 12.63 23.98 -2.91
N TRP A 280 12.58 22.73 -2.44
CA TRP A 280 12.55 22.43 -1.00
C TRP A 280 13.74 23.06 -0.27
N LYS A 281 14.97 22.83 -0.77
CA LYS A 281 16.21 23.37 -0.21
C LYS A 281 16.26 24.90 -0.22
N LYS A 282 15.70 25.53 -1.26
CA LYS A 282 15.61 26.99 -1.36
C LYS A 282 14.70 27.56 -0.27
N ASN A 283 13.58 26.87 0.00
CA ASN A 283 12.55 27.30 0.94
C ASN A 283 12.85 26.92 2.40
N LEU A 284 13.90 26.14 2.67
CA LEU A 284 14.36 25.88 4.03
C LEU A 284 14.81 27.18 4.73
N PRO A 285 14.45 27.38 6.01
CA PRO A 285 14.99 28.46 6.82
C PRO A 285 16.48 28.23 7.08
N ASP A 286 17.21 29.32 7.34
CA ASP A 286 18.68 29.30 7.44
C ASP A 286 19.20 28.29 8.48
N TYR A 287 18.52 28.14 9.62
CA TYR A 287 18.91 27.22 10.68
C TYR A 287 18.80 25.73 10.29
N ALA A 288 18.02 25.41 9.27
CA ALA A 288 17.71 24.03 8.87
C ALA A 288 18.45 23.59 7.60
N ARG A 289 19.12 24.53 6.92
CA ARG A 289 19.79 24.31 5.64
C ARG A 289 20.98 23.34 5.75
N ASP A 290 21.69 23.38 6.88
CA ASP A 290 22.91 22.60 7.13
C ASP A 290 22.64 21.21 7.70
N SER A 291 21.44 20.96 8.22
CA SER A 291 20.99 19.65 8.72
C SER A 291 20.10 18.89 7.74
N ARG A 292 20.01 19.35 6.48
CA ARG A 292 19.33 18.63 5.42
C ARG A 292 19.95 17.26 5.19
N ILE A 293 19.13 16.25 4.98
CA ILE A 293 19.56 14.92 4.56
C ILE A 293 18.54 14.34 3.59
N VAL A 294 19.05 13.73 2.53
CA VAL A 294 18.27 12.96 1.58
C VAL A 294 18.51 11.50 1.88
N VAL A 295 17.45 10.74 2.13
CA VAL A 295 17.50 9.29 2.38
C VAL A 295 16.81 8.58 1.23
N ARG A 296 17.44 7.55 0.68
CA ARG A 296 16.86 6.69 -0.36
C ARG A 296 16.85 5.25 0.09
N ASN A 297 15.73 4.60 -0.15
CA ASN A 297 15.58 3.15 -0.04
C ASN A 297 14.96 2.63 -1.37
N SER A 298 14.49 1.39 -1.37
CA SER A 298 13.88 0.74 -2.55
C SER A 298 12.51 1.31 -2.96
N ARG A 299 11.90 2.18 -2.14
CA ARG A 299 10.52 2.67 -2.32
C ARG A 299 10.39 4.18 -2.34
N THR A 300 11.29 4.90 -1.68
CA THR A 300 11.19 6.33 -1.50
C THR A 300 12.54 7.03 -1.54
N ILE A 301 12.49 8.30 -1.94
CA ILE A 301 13.53 9.30 -1.67
C ILE A 301 12.92 10.33 -0.74
N THR A 302 13.41 10.42 0.49
CA THR A 302 12.86 11.28 1.54
C THR A 302 13.82 12.43 1.84
N PHE A 303 13.33 13.66 1.71
CA PHE A 303 14.02 14.88 2.13
C PHE A 303 13.65 15.18 3.58
N ILE A 304 14.66 15.30 4.42
CA ILE A 304 14.51 15.48 5.87
C ILE A 304 15.38 16.66 6.30
N SER A 305 14.86 17.47 7.21
CA SER A 305 15.55 18.59 7.85
C SER A 305 15.05 18.71 9.29
N GLU A 306 15.39 19.80 9.99
CA GLU A 306 14.97 20.06 11.38
C GLU A 306 13.46 19.96 11.56
N TYR A 307 13.04 19.38 12.69
CA TYR A 307 11.66 19.51 13.15
C TYR A 307 11.33 20.99 13.44
N PRO A 308 10.12 21.50 13.13
CA PRO A 308 8.94 20.81 12.59
C PRO A 308 8.78 20.93 11.07
N ILE A 309 9.87 21.08 10.30
CA ILE A 309 9.78 21.19 8.84
C ILE A 309 9.41 19.85 8.22
N LYS A 310 8.21 19.75 7.65
CA LYS A 310 7.71 18.48 7.12
C LYS A 310 8.67 17.80 6.16
N ARG A 311 8.81 16.48 6.35
CA ARG A 311 9.53 15.59 5.44
C ARG A 311 8.78 15.50 4.11
N ILE A 312 9.53 15.60 3.02
CA ILE A 312 9.01 15.34 1.66
C ILE A 312 9.42 13.93 1.27
N GLN A 313 8.47 13.09 0.91
CA GLN A 313 8.73 11.72 0.51
C GLN A 313 8.36 11.55 -0.97
N ILE A 314 9.35 11.51 -1.84
CA ILE A 314 9.15 11.11 -3.23
C ILE A 314 8.90 9.61 -3.27
N VAL A 315 7.70 9.20 -3.66
CA VAL A 315 7.35 7.79 -3.83
C VAL A 315 7.91 7.33 -5.19
N LEU A 316 8.74 6.29 -5.17
CA LEU A 316 9.42 5.73 -6.34
C LEU A 316 8.49 4.81 -7.15
N MET A 317 7.36 5.38 -7.57
CA MET A 317 6.35 4.75 -8.40
C MET A 317 6.06 5.70 -9.57
N LEU A 318 6.42 5.27 -10.78
CA LEU A 318 6.33 6.09 -11.99
C LEU A 318 5.14 5.64 -12.84
N VAL A 319 3.97 6.17 -12.51
CA VAL A 319 2.72 5.90 -13.24
C VAL A 319 2.48 6.91 -14.34
N LYS A 320 1.50 6.66 -15.21
CA LYS A 320 1.22 7.54 -16.37
C LYS A 320 0.45 8.80 -15.99
N ASN A 321 -0.37 8.75 -14.95
CA ASN A 321 -1.31 9.81 -14.59
C ASN A 321 -1.70 9.74 -13.09
N PRO A 322 -2.31 10.80 -12.53
CA PRO A 322 -2.71 10.84 -11.11
C PRO A 322 -3.76 9.82 -10.69
N LEU A 323 -4.63 9.37 -11.59
CA LEU A 323 -5.63 8.34 -11.30
C LEU A 323 -4.95 7.03 -10.88
N GLU A 324 -3.92 6.59 -11.63
CA GLU A 324 -3.12 5.41 -11.27
C GLU A 324 -2.41 5.56 -9.92
N VAL A 325 -2.00 6.77 -9.54
CA VAL A 325 -1.46 7.03 -8.18
C VAL A 325 -2.49 6.65 -7.12
N LEU A 326 -3.72 7.17 -7.24
CA LEU A 326 -4.76 6.95 -6.23
C LEU A 326 -5.26 5.51 -6.20
N LEU A 327 -5.25 4.84 -7.35
CA LEU A 327 -5.60 3.42 -7.48
C LEU A 327 -4.62 2.48 -6.76
N ASN A 328 -3.43 2.95 -6.38
CA ASN A 328 -2.44 2.18 -5.62
C ASN A 328 -2.54 2.36 -4.09
N PHE A 329 -3.48 3.16 -3.59
CA PHE A 329 -3.71 3.33 -2.15
C PHE A 329 -4.54 2.19 -1.56
N ASP A 330 -4.20 1.84 -0.32
CA ASP A 330 -4.77 0.73 0.45
C ASP A 330 -6.11 1.09 1.11
N LEU A 331 -6.18 2.26 1.73
CA LEU A 331 -7.38 2.76 2.40
C LEU A 331 -8.12 3.75 1.51
N ASP A 332 -9.44 3.60 1.42
CA ASP A 332 -10.31 4.45 0.60
C ASP A 332 -10.12 5.93 0.90
N ILE A 333 -10.08 6.30 2.18
CA ILE A 333 -9.93 7.70 2.59
C ILE A 333 -8.57 8.31 2.18
N CYS A 334 -7.57 7.48 1.90
CA CYS A 334 -6.28 7.96 1.43
C CYS A 334 -6.27 8.23 -0.09
N CYS A 335 -7.31 7.84 -0.81
CA CYS A 335 -7.38 7.95 -2.27
C CYS A 335 -7.78 9.37 -2.71
N MET A 336 -6.99 10.35 -2.30
CA MET A 336 -7.09 11.76 -2.66
C MET A 336 -5.71 12.37 -2.89
N GLY A 337 -5.64 13.40 -3.74
CA GLY A 337 -4.41 14.09 -4.05
C GLY A 337 -4.58 15.49 -4.63
N TYR A 338 -3.48 16.22 -4.68
CA TYR A 338 -3.37 17.63 -5.05
C TYR A 338 -2.33 17.80 -6.16
N ASP A 339 -2.74 18.40 -7.28
CA ASP A 339 -1.91 18.61 -8.47
C ASP A 339 -1.34 20.04 -8.59
N GLY A 340 -1.42 20.84 -7.51
CA GLY A 340 -1.05 22.27 -7.53
C GLY A 340 -2.19 23.22 -7.92
N LYS A 341 -3.30 22.70 -8.46
CA LYS A 341 -4.44 23.49 -8.94
C LYS A 341 -5.79 22.96 -8.47
N ARG A 342 -5.92 21.66 -8.23
CA ARG A 342 -7.16 20.93 -7.92
C ARG A 342 -6.90 19.90 -6.84
N LEU A 343 -7.89 19.74 -5.96
CA LEU A 343 -7.97 18.60 -5.04
C LEU A 343 -8.84 17.53 -5.69
N LEU A 344 -8.22 16.41 -6.05
CA LEU A 344 -8.85 15.30 -6.77
C LEU A 344 -8.92 14.07 -5.86
N MET A 345 -9.97 13.26 -6.00
CA MET A 345 -10.10 12.02 -5.22
C MET A 345 -10.85 10.94 -5.99
N LEU A 346 -10.71 9.68 -5.58
CA LEU A 346 -11.54 8.60 -6.12
C LEU A 346 -12.93 8.60 -5.50
N PRO A 347 -13.96 8.08 -6.20
CA PRO A 347 -15.29 7.90 -5.64
C PRO A 347 -15.30 7.22 -4.27
N LYS A 348 -14.42 6.22 -4.06
CA LYS A 348 -14.30 5.52 -2.77
C LYS A 348 -13.84 6.41 -1.62
N ALA A 349 -12.98 7.40 -1.87
CA ALA A 349 -12.56 8.39 -0.88
C ALA A 349 -13.68 9.36 -0.53
N ALA A 350 -14.41 9.84 -1.55
CA ALA A 350 -15.58 10.69 -1.36
C ALA A 350 -16.66 9.98 -0.52
N ARG A 351 -16.93 8.71 -0.84
CA ARG A 351 -17.77 7.82 -0.04
C ARG A 351 -17.24 7.64 1.38
N ALA A 352 -15.93 7.42 1.57
CA ALA A 352 -15.35 7.26 2.90
C ALA A 352 -15.45 8.53 3.76
N LEU A 353 -15.37 9.73 3.16
CA LEU A 353 -15.66 11.00 3.85
C LEU A 353 -17.11 11.05 4.35
N GLU A 354 -18.03 10.74 3.44
CA GLU A 354 -19.48 10.67 3.61
C GLU A 354 -19.92 9.69 4.71
N THR A 355 -19.35 8.48 4.71
CA THR A 355 -19.77 7.39 5.60
C THR A 355 -18.86 7.24 6.81
N GLY A 356 -17.63 7.74 6.79
CA GLY A 356 -16.62 7.47 7.82
C GLY A 356 -16.08 6.05 7.82
N TYR A 357 -16.19 5.32 6.70
CA TYR A 357 -15.71 3.95 6.57
C TYR A 357 -14.83 3.74 5.36
N ASN A 358 -13.72 3.01 5.56
CA ASN A 358 -13.05 2.30 4.49
C ASN A 358 -13.74 0.94 4.30
N VAL A 359 -13.96 0.50 3.06
CA VAL A 359 -14.51 -0.83 2.80
C VAL A 359 -13.42 -1.85 2.60
N PHE A 360 -13.58 -2.96 3.31
CA PHE A 360 -12.76 -4.14 3.16
C PHE A 360 -13.01 -4.80 1.80
N ASN A 361 -11.93 -5.17 1.12
CA ASN A 361 -11.95 -5.99 -0.09
C ASN A 361 -10.73 -6.93 -0.10
N MET A 362 -10.61 -7.82 -1.10
CA MET A 362 -9.48 -8.76 -1.16
C MET A 362 -8.12 -8.10 -1.42
N ASP A 363 -8.07 -6.87 -1.95
CA ASP A 363 -6.82 -6.13 -2.12
C ASP A 363 -6.10 -5.90 -0.78
N TRP A 364 -6.85 -5.90 0.33
CA TRP A 364 -6.32 -5.79 1.69
C TRP A 364 -5.50 -7.02 2.10
N VAL A 365 -5.87 -8.20 1.60
CA VAL A 365 -5.26 -9.48 1.96
C VAL A 365 -4.19 -9.89 0.96
N GLU A 366 -4.53 -9.82 -0.32
CA GLU A 366 -3.68 -10.32 -1.41
C GLU A 366 -2.64 -9.28 -1.84
N GLY A 367 -2.79 -8.03 -1.39
CA GLY A 367 -2.15 -6.88 -2.00
C GLY A 367 -2.82 -6.57 -3.34
N HIS A 368 -2.60 -5.36 -3.85
CA HIS A 368 -3.21 -4.98 -5.10
C HIS A 368 -2.59 -5.78 -6.27
N TRP A 369 -3.41 -6.39 -7.12
CA TRP A 369 -2.91 -7.23 -8.22
C TRP A 369 -2.11 -6.47 -9.28
N LEU A 370 -2.32 -5.14 -9.43
CA LEU A 370 -1.43 -4.24 -10.20
C LEU A 370 -0.42 -3.48 -9.32
N GLY A 371 -0.56 -3.57 -7.99
CA GLY A 371 0.18 -2.81 -7.01
C GLY A 371 0.77 -3.77 -5.99
N ARG A 372 1.96 -4.29 -6.29
CA ARG A 372 2.69 -5.33 -5.54
C ARG A 372 3.14 -4.91 -4.14
N ARG A 373 2.48 -3.94 -3.52
CA ARG A 373 2.68 -3.56 -2.13
C ARG A 373 1.75 -4.41 -1.28
N ARG A 374 2.32 -5.37 -0.56
CA ARG A 374 1.69 -5.88 0.66
C ARG A 374 1.69 -4.72 1.66
N PRO A 375 0.52 -4.25 2.11
CA PRO A 375 0.48 -3.03 2.88
C PRO A 375 1.09 -3.26 4.26
N SER A 376 1.65 -2.20 4.85
CA SER A 376 1.74 -2.02 6.31
C SER A 376 0.33 -1.82 6.89
N MET A 377 -0.59 -2.69 6.48
CA MET A 377 -2.03 -2.48 6.50
C MET A 377 -2.57 -2.38 7.91
N PRO A 378 -2.22 -3.29 8.85
CA PRO A 378 -2.91 -3.28 10.10
C PRO A 378 -2.54 -2.03 10.91
N THR A 379 -1.31 -1.49 10.86
CA THR A 379 -0.97 -0.23 11.55
C THR A 379 -1.67 0.98 10.92
N ARG A 380 -1.79 1.03 9.59
CA ARG A 380 -2.49 2.10 8.89
C ARG A 380 -3.99 2.11 9.20
N VAL A 381 -4.62 0.94 9.30
CA VAL A 381 -6.04 0.85 9.68
C VAL A 381 -6.30 1.53 11.03
N PHE A 382 -5.50 1.26 12.07
CA PHE A 382 -5.63 1.93 13.37
C PHE A 382 -5.32 3.43 13.30
N LYS A 383 -4.27 3.82 12.57
CA LYS A 383 -3.91 5.23 12.36
C LYS A 383 -5.07 6.04 11.76
N TYR A 384 -5.79 5.49 10.79
CA TYR A 384 -6.92 6.19 10.16
C TYR A 384 -8.23 6.02 10.93
N ALA A 385 -8.38 4.98 11.75
CA ALA A 385 -9.42 4.92 12.77
C ALA A 385 -9.31 6.10 13.75
N ASP A 386 -8.12 6.42 14.22
CA ASP A 386 -7.89 7.61 15.08
C ASP A 386 -8.17 8.95 14.37
N LYS A 387 -8.16 8.97 13.03
CA LYS A 387 -8.60 10.11 12.21
C LYS A 387 -10.11 10.12 11.94
N GLY A 388 -10.86 9.19 12.51
CA GLY A 388 -12.31 9.11 12.39
C GLY A 388 -12.83 8.24 11.26
N PHE A 389 -12.05 7.26 10.79
CA PHE A 389 -12.43 6.36 9.70
C PHE A 389 -12.34 4.89 10.11
N GLY A 390 -13.49 4.28 10.38
CA GLY A 390 -13.60 2.85 10.71
C GLY A 390 -13.46 1.96 9.47
N VAL A 391 -13.74 0.67 9.65
CA VAL A 391 -13.77 -0.31 8.57
C VAL A 391 -15.15 -0.97 8.47
N ARG A 392 -15.60 -1.18 7.24
CA ARG A 392 -16.88 -1.84 6.91
C ARG A 392 -16.64 -3.02 5.97
N ILE A 393 -17.23 -4.16 6.29
CA ILE A 393 -17.42 -5.29 5.36
C ILE A 393 -18.85 -5.19 4.83
N SER A 394 -19.01 -4.95 3.53
CA SER A 394 -20.31 -4.69 2.92
C SER A 394 -21.19 -5.94 2.87
N PRO A 395 -22.53 -5.81 2.89
CA PRO A 395 -23.44 -6.96 2.74
C PRO A 395 -23.17 -7.77 1.48
N ALA A 396 -22.93 -7.12 0.34
CA ALA A 396 -22.62 -7.79 -0.92
C ALA A 396 -21.36 -8.67 -0.83
N TYR A 397 -20.36 -8.25 -0.05
CA TYR A 397 -19.16 -9.04 0.19
C TYR A 397 -19.46 -10.26 1.07
N LEU A 398 -20.29 -10.09 2.11
CA LEU A 398 -20.75 -11.19 2.96
C LEU A 398 -21.52 -12.23 2.14
N ASP A 399 -22.45 -11.78 1.29
CA ASP A 399 -23.24 -12.63 0.42
C ASP A 399 -22.35 -13.42 -0.57
N ALA A 400 -21.36 -12.76 -1.17
CA ALA A 400 -20.41 -13.41 -2.09
C ALA A 400 -19.49 -14.42 -1.40
N SER A 401 -19.12 -14.15 -0.14
CA SER A 401 -18.26 -15.05 0.66
C SER A 401 -19.00 -16.25 1.25
N GLY A 402 -20.34 -16.22 1.27
CA GLY A 402 -21.18 -17.21 1.94
C GLY A 402 -21.12 -17.15 3.47
N VAL A 403 -20.51 -16.12 4.05
CA VAL A 403 -20.38 -15.92 5.49
C VAL A 403 -21.52 -15.02 5.98
N SER A 404 -22.31 -15.48 6.96
CA SER A 404 -23.39 -14.66 7.52
C SER A 404 -22.86 -13.58 8.47
N LEU A 405 -23.61 -12.48 8.57
CA LEU A 405 -23.30 -11.38 9.47
C LEU A 405 -23.28 -11.83 10.94
N GLU A 406 -24.21 -12.71 11.35
CA GLU A 406 -24.28 -13.20 12.73
C GLU A 406 -23.02 -14.01 13.09
N ASN A 407 -22.51 -14.82 12.16
CA ASN A 407 -21.30 -15.60 12.39
C ASN A 407 -20.07 -14.70 12.56
N LEU A 408 -19.91 -13.68 11.72
CA LEU A 408 -18.81 -12.71 11.89
C LEU A 408 -18.91 -11.94 13.20
N GLN A 409 -20.11 -11.52 13.57
CA GLN A 409 -20.33 -10.84 14.85
C GLN A 409 -19.96 -11.75 16.03
N ALA A 410 -20.40 -13.01 16.01
CA ALA A 410 -20.07 -13.98 17.07
C ALA A 410 -18.55 -14.19 17.20
N LEU A 411 -17.83 -14.34 16.07
CA LEU A 411 -16.37 -14.48 16.07
C LEU A 411 -15.66 -13.23 16.60
N ALA A 412 -16.14 -12.05 16.22
CA ALA A 412 -15.62 -10.78 16.71
C ALA A 412 -15.83 -10.62 18.23
N ASP A 413 -17.01 -10.96 18.73
CA ASP A 413 -17.35 -10.88 20.15
C ASP A 413 -16.55 -11.90 20.97
N GLU A 414 -16.35 -13.11 20.45
CA GLU A 414 -15.48 -14.12 21.07
C GLU A 414 -14.03 -13.63 21.13
N ALA A 415 -13.51 -13.05 20.04
CA ALA A 415 -12.16 -12.48 19.99
C ALA A 415 -11.97 -11.34 21.01
N ARG A 416 -12.95 -10.42 21.13
CA ARG A 416 -12.92 -9.35 22.14
C ARG A 416 -12.98 -9.91 23.56
N LYS A 417 -13.88 -10.86 23.83
CA LYS A 417 -14.00 -11.51 25.14
C LYS A 417 -12.71 -12.21 25.53
N TRP A 418 -12.11 -12.96 24.61
CA TRP A 418 -10.82 -13.60 24.82
C TRP A 418 -9.74 -12.56 25.15
N THR A 419 -9.72 -11.43 24.43
CA THR A 419 -8.75 -10.36 24.64
C THR A 419 -8.88 -9.71 26.02
N GLY A 420 -10.11 -9.39 26.44
CA GLY A 420 -10.37 -8.88 27.79
C GLY A 420 -9.97 -9.88 28.88
N GLN A 421 -10.20 -11.17 28.68
CA GLN A 421 -9.75 -12.23 29.59
C GLN A 421 -8.22 -12.35 29.64
N ALA A 422 -7.55 -12.28 28.49
CA ALA A 422 -6.09 -12.29 28.40
C ALA A 422 -5.49 -11.11 29.15
N ILE A 423 -5.97 -9.88 28.87
CA ILE A 423 -5.56 -8.65 29.58
C ILE A 423 -5.79 -8.81 31.09
N THR A 424 -6.96 -9.28 31.52
CA THR A 424 -7.25 -9.50 32.94
C THR A 424 -6.33 -10.54 33.58
N SER A 425 -6.03 -11.65 32.88
CA SER A 425 -5.11 -12.67 33.40
C SER A 425 -3.66 -12.20 33.46
N ILE A 426 -3.26 -11.31 32.55
CA ILE A 426 -1.91 -10.76 32.45
C ILE A 426 -1.74 -9.62 33.46
N PHE A 427 -2.75 -8.77 33.68
CA PHE A 427 -2.62 -7.54 34.47
C PHE A 427 -3.40 -7.53 35.79
N GLY A 428 -4.27 -8.52 36.01
CA GLY A 428 -5.03 -8.71 37.25
C GLY A 428 -4.38 -9.71 38.24
N GLY A 429 -3.15 -10.15 37.98
CA GLY A 429 -2.39 -11.07 38.82
C GLY A 429 -1.56 -10.38 39.91
N ASP A 430 -1.16 -11.16 40.92
CA ASP A 430 -0.16 -10.80 41.92
C ASP A 430 1.16 -10.40 41.22
N PRO A 431 1.76 -9.22 41.51
CA PRO A 431 3.04 -8.78 40.93
C PRO A 431 4.19 -9.78 41.09
N ASP A 432 4.10 -10.70 42.05
CA ASP A 432 5.08 -11.75 42.33
C ASP A 432 4.81 -13.07 41.56
N ASP A 433 3.75 -13.17 40.74
CA ASP A 433 3.50 -14.36 39.89
C ASP A 433 4.54 -14.42 38.75
N THR A 434 5.31 -15.50 38.70
CA THR A 434 6.29 -15.79 37.64
C THR A 434 5.73 -15.74 36.21
N ARG A 435 4.42 -15.93 36.00
CA ARG A 435 3.75 -15.77 34.70
C ARG A 435 3.52 -14.30 34.34
N PHE A 436 3.23 -13.46 35.33
CA PHE A 436 3.16 -12.00 35.20
C PHE A 436 4.55 -11.45 34.83
N GLN A 437 5.59 -11.86 35.55
CA GLN A 437 6.97 -11.44 35.25
C GLN A 437 7.44 -11.90 33.85
N ARG A 438 7.13 -13.14 33.44
CA ARG A 438 7.40 -13.61 32.07
C ARG A 438 6.60 -12.89 31.00
N ALA A 439 5.33 -12.57 31.24
CA ALA A 439 4.51 -11.82 30.29
C ALA A 439 5.00 -10.38 30.11
N VAL A 440 5.49 -9.76 31.19
CA VAL A 440 6.13 -8.43 31.19
C VAL A 440 7.50 -8.47 30.49
N GLU A 441 8.31 -9.50 30.72
CA GLU A 441 9.58 -9.74 30.01
C GLU A 441 9.36 -9.95 28.50
N VAL A 442 8.30 -10.65 28.11
CA VAL A 442 7.96 -10.94 26.71
C VAL A 442 7.35 -9.72 25.98
N MET A 443 6.74 -8.76 26.69
CA MET A 443 6.00 -7.64 26.07
C MET A 443 6.65 -6.26 26.16
N GLY A 444 7.84 -6.17 26.75
CA GLY A 444 8.71 -5.00 26.61
C GLY A 444 8.14 -3.65 27.09
N GLN A 445 8.12 -3.42 28.42
CA GLN A 445 8.94 -2.40 29.12
C GLN A 445 8.31 -1.58 30.27
N THR A 446 9.19 -1.28 31.24
CA THR A 446 9.20 -0.21 32.28
C THR A 446 7.91 0.08 33.03
N LEU A 447 7.79 -0.55 34.20
CA LEU A 447 6.93 -0.10 35.30
C LEU A 447 7.48 1.22 35.85
N GLY A 448 6.79 2.32 35.57
CA GLY A 448 6.94 3.58 36.31
C GLY A 448 5.81 3.71 37.33
N ASP A 449 6.15 4.07 38.56
CA ASP A 449 5.25 4.13 39.72
C ASP A 449 3.91 4.82 39.42
N GLY A 450 2.81 4.09 39.52
CA GLY A 450 1.43 4.62 39.52
C GLY A 450 0.75 4.79 38.16
N LEU A 451 1.31 4.28 37.06
CA LEU A 451 0.68 4.28 35.73
C LEU A 451 0.12 2.90 35.34
N PRO A 452 -0.95 2.82 34.53
CA PRO A 452 -1.46 1.54 34.02
C PRO A 452 -0.38 0.82 33.19
N PRO A 453 -0.35 -0.53 33.22
CA PRO A 453 0.63 -1.31 32.48
C PRO A 453 0.54 -1.00 30.99
N ARG A 454 1.71 -0.79 30.36
CA ARG A 454 1.81 -0.41 28.95
C ARG A 454 2.06 -1.63 28.07
N LEU A 455 1.32 -1.73 26.96
CA LEU A 455 1.52 -2.76 25.95
C LEU A 455 2.11 -2.14 24.67
N ASP A 456 3.17 -2.73 24.13
CA ASP A 456 3.67 -2.40 22.80
C ASP A 456 2.83 -3.12 21.74
N GLY A 457 1.90 -2.39 21.11
CA GLY A 457 1.12 -2.85 19.96
C GLY A 457 1.95 -3.37 18.77
N ALA A 458 3.22 -2.96 18.60
CA ALA A 458 4.09 -3.52 17.58
C ALA A 458 4.42 -4.99 17.90
N LEU A 459 4.48 -5.36 19.18
CA LEU A 459 4.80 -6.72 19.62
C LEU A 459 3.61 -7.69 19.43
N LEU A 460 2.38 -7.19 19.55
CA LEU A 460 1.17 -7.94 19.17
C LEU A 460 1.07 -8.20 17.67
N MET A 461 1.47 -7.22 16.85
CA MET A 461 1.51 -7.35 15.39
C MET A 461 2.65 -8.28 14.93
N ARG A 462 3.78 -8.30 15.67
CA ARG A 462 5.00 -9.09 15.39
C ARG A 462 4.80 -10.62 15.47
N ARG A 463 3.84 -11.12 16.25
CA ARG A 463 3.67 -12.57 16.51
C ARG A 463 2.72 -13.30 15.55
N GLY A 464 2.42 -12.74 14.38
CA GLY A 464 1.54 -13.39 13.41
C GLY A 464 0.08 -13.52 13.87
N LEU A 465 -0.33 -12.74 14.88
CA LEU A 465 -1.72 -12.66 15.38
C LEU A 465 -2.66 -11.92 14.41
N ALA A 466 -2.34 -11.83 13.12
CA ALA A 466 -3.17 -11.20 12.08
C ALA A 466 -3.32 -12.08 10.83
N THR A 467 -3.12 -13.41 10.93
CA THR A 467 -3.29 -14.32 9.79
C THR A 467 -4.74 -14.81 9.61
N GLY A 468 -5.73 -14.06 10.11
CA GLY A 468 -7.15 -14.41 10.03
C GLY A 468 -8.05 -13.39 10.73
N PHE A 469 -9.36 -13.47 10.46
CA PHE A 469 -10.35 -12.50 10.98
C PHE A 469 -10.38 -12.41 12.51
N GLU A 470 -10.44 -13.54 13.23
CA GLU A 470 -10.41 -13.53 14.72
C GLU A 470 -9.15 -12.86 15.27
N SER A 471 -8.03 -13.12 14.61
CA SER A 471 -6.71 -12.59 14.95
C SER A 471 -6.69 -11.07 14.83
N LEU A 472 -7.19 -10.52 13.72
CA LEU A 472 -7.44 -9.09 13.55
C LEU A 472 -8.36 -8.56 14.66
N MET A 473 -9.47 -9.24 14.95
CA MET A 473 -10.43 -8.80 15.96
C MET A 473 -9.88 -8.82 17.39
N ARG A 474 -8.89 -9.67 17.71
CA ARG A 474 -8.16 -9.61 18.98
C ARG A 474 -7.34 -8.33 19.09
N ILE A 475 -6.65 -7.94 18.01
CA ILE A 475 -5.89 -6.68 17.97
C ILE A 475 -6.84 -5.48 18.10
N VAL A 476 -8.01 -5.53 17.44
CA VAL A 476 -9.08 -4.54 17.62
C VAL A 476 -9.52 -4.48 19.08
N GLY A 477 -9.74 -5.63 19.74
CA GLY A 477 -10.07 -5.69 21.16
C GLY A 477 -9.01 -5.05 22.05
N VAL A 478 -7.71 -5.24 21.77
CA VAL A 478 -6.63 -4.56 22.51
C VAL A 478 -6.71 -3.06 22.32
N TRP A 479 -6.92 -2.60 21.08
CA TRP A 479 -7.06 -1.19 20.78
C TRP A 479 -8.26 -0.57 21.51
N GLU A 480 -9.42 -1.24 21.49
CA GLU A 480 -10.63 -0.84 22.21
C GLU A 480 -10.41 -0.75 23.74
N GLU A 481 -9.74 -1.74 24.35
CA GLU A 481 -9.38 -1.72 25.78
C GLU A 481 -8.41 -0.58 26.13
N GLY A 482 -7.51 -0.23 25.20
CA GLY A 482 -6.65 0.94 25.35
C GLY A 482 -7.41 2.26 25.31
N LEU A 483 -8.45 2.37 24.48
CA LEU A 483 -9.34 3.54 24.47
C LEU A 483 -10.16 3.67 25.76
N LEU A 484 -10.53 2.54 26.36
CA LEU A 484 -11.20 2.52 27.67
C LEU A 484 -10.26 2.88 28.83
N GLY A 485 -8.94 2.93 28.59
CA GLY A 485 -7.93 3.19 29.61
C GLY A 485 -7.61 1.99 30.50
N THR A 486 -8.13 0.79 30.16
CA THR A 486 -7.83 -0.46 30.88
C THR A 486 -6.34 -0.82 30.78
N ILE A 487 -5.73 -0.51 29.63
CA ILE A 487 -4.30 -0.68 29.37
C ILE A 487 -3.72 0.61 28.79
N GLY A 488 -2.44 0.87 29.05
CA GLY A 488 -1.72 1.94 28.37
C GLY A 488 -1.28 1.48 26.98
N LEU A 489 -1.75 2.15 25.93
CA LEU A 489 -1.19 1.97 24.59
C LEU A 489 -0.12 3.03 24.33
N SER A 490 1.05 2.62 23.87
CA SER A 490 2.00 3.61 23.35
C SER A 490 1.57 4.01 21.94
N GLU A 491 1.37 5.31 21.67
CA GLU A 491 1.08 5.81 20.31
C GLU A 491 2.16 5.38 19.31
N LYS A 492 3.40 5.22 19.79
CA LYS A 492 4.58 4.78 19.02
C LYS A 492 4.42 3.36 18.45
N ALA A 493 3.70 2.49 19.15
CA ALA A 493 3.45 1.11 18.74
C ALA A 493 2.42 0.99 17.59
N TRP A 494 1.48 1.92 17.50
CA TRP A 494 0.40 1.92 16.51
C TRP A 494 0.71 2.80 15.30
N ASN A 495 1.54 3.84 15.48
CA ASN A 495 2.06 4.68 14.40
C ASN A 495 3.21 4.04 13.60
N GLY A 496 3.54 2.76 13.86
CA GLY A 496 4.49 1.98 13.08
C GLY A 496 5.95 2.38 13.30
N THR A 497 6.34 2.80 14.52
CA THR A 497 7.74 3.12 14.88
C THR A 497 8.30 1.98 15.74
N PRO A 498 9.00 0.98 15.19
CA PRO A 498 9.60 -0.11 15.96
C PRO A 498 10.71 0.39 16.89
N ARG A 499 10.76 -0.11 18.13
CA ARG A 499 11.94 0.03 19.02
C ARG A 499 13.10 -0.85 18.57
N LEU A 500 14.31 -0.31 18.73
CA LEU A 500 15.62 -0.84 18.33
C LEU A 500 16.23 -1.87 19.33
N GLU A 501 15.50 -2.29 20.36
CA GLU A 501 16.16 -2.84 21.57
C GLU A 501 16.27 -4.37 21.66
N ASP A 502 15.77 -5.16 20.70
CA ASP A 502 15.86 -6.63 20.79
C ASP A 502 16.54 -7.29 19.58
N PRO A 503 17.80 -7.75 19.69
CA PRO A 503 18.59 -8.28 18.58
C PRO A 503 18.36 -9.76 18.24
N GLU A 504 17.41 -10.47 18.87
CA GLU A 504 17.37 -11.95 18.81
C GLU A 504 16.18 -12.62 18.08
N GLU A 505 15.24 -11.92 17.41
CA GLU A 505 14.16 -12.59 16.66
C GLU A 505 14.08 -12.28 15.14
N PRO A 506 13.86 -13.28 14.26
CA PRO A 506 14.15 -13.15 12.82
C PRO A 506 12.94 -12.87 11.91
N ALA A 507 11.70 -12.90 12.43
CA ALA A 507 10.48 -12.67 11.63
C ALA A 507 10.21 -11.19 11.31
N PHE A 508 11.23 -10.34 11.51
CA PHE A 508 11.18 -8.88 11.56
C PHE A 508 11.60 -8.20 10.24
N ASN A 509 11.76 -9.01 9.19
CA ASN A 509 12.60 -8.70 8.05
C ASN A 509 11.97 -7.65 7.10
N GLU A 510 10.75 -7.82 6.60
CA GLU A 510 10.21 -6.96 5.53
C GLU A 510 9.98 -5.47 5.90
N GLN A 511 9.67 -5.21 7.17
CA GLN A 511 9.31 -3.86 7.66
C GLN A 511 10.55 -3.04 8.05
N ILE A 512 11.59 -3.68 8.63
CA ILE A 512 12.92 -3.07 8.78
C ILE A 512 13.52 -2.73 7.42
N TYR A 513 13.38 -3.61 6.43
CA TYR A 513 14.11 -3.49 5.17
C TYR A 513 13.72 -2.27 4.32
N ASN A 514 12.55 -1.68 4.56
CA ASN A 514 11.99 -0.66 3.66
C ASN A 514 11.60 0.66 4.33
N GLU A 515 11.60 0.75 5.67
CA GLU A 515 11.13 1.94 6.39
C GLU A 515 12.17 2.46 7.40
N ALA A 516 13.47 2.37 7.12
CA ALA A 516 14.51 2.78 8.08
C ALA A 516 14.42 4.25 8.54
N SER A 517 13.82 5.14 7.75
CA SER A 517 13.52 6.54 8.13
C SER A 517 12.34 6.69 9.10
N SER A 518 11.51 5.64 9.28
CA SER A 518 10.47 5.58 10.32
C SER A 518 11.00 5.03 11.65
N LEU A 519 12.22 4.48 11.68
CA LEU A 519 12.84 3.95 12.91
C LEU A 519 13.41 5.05 13.83
N TYR A 520 13.56 6.27 13.32
CA TYR A 520 14.04 7.43 14.09
C TYR A 520 12.91 8.45 14.24
N GLN A 521 12.70 8.92 15.48
CA GLN A 521 11.57 9.80 15.80
C GLN A 521 11.78 11.17 15.17
N TRP A 522 10.77 11.63 14.43
CA TRP A 522 10.72 12.98 13.88
C TRP A 522 9.89 13.86 14.82
N ASP A 523 10.55 14.37 15.85
CA ASP A 523 9.97 15.21 16.90
C ASP A 523 10.92 16.36 17.27
N GLU A 524 10.60 17.11 18.32
CA GLU A 524 11.40 18.25 18.79
C GLU A 524 12.84 17.92 19.19
N PHE A 525 13.18 16.63 19.36
CA PHE A 525 14.52 16.15 19.69
C PHE A 525 15.26 15.54 18.50
N PHE A 526 14.70 15.64 17.29
CA PHE A 526 15.29 15.10 16.07
C PHE A 526 16.69 15.68 15.81
N ASP A 527 17.68 14.80 15.57
CA ASP A 527 18.99 15.15 15.01
C ASP A 527 19.30 14.17 13.85
N TYR A 528 19.73 14.73 12.72
CA TYR A 528 20.09 13.95 11.53
C TYR A 528 21.34 13.05 11.74
N LYS A 529 22.21 13.35 12.71
CA LYS A 529 23.41 12.55 12.99
C LYS A 529 23.06 11.18 13.59
N PRO A 530 22.26 11.06 14.67
CA PRO A 530 21.71 9.79 15.10
C PRO A 530 20.92 9.04 14.02
N LEU A 531 20.20 9.74 13.14
CA LEU A 531 19.52 9.11 12.00
C LEU A 531 20.53 8.39 11.10
N LYS A 532 21.67 9.00 10.75
CA LYS A 532 22.73 8.34 9.96
C LYS A 532 23.23 7.04 10.63
N ILE A 533 23.48 7.10 11.93
CA ILE A 533 23.90 5.92 12.71
C ILE A 533 22.83 4.82 12.64
N SER A 534 21.56 5.17 12.73
CA SER A 534 20.43 4.23 12.60
C SER A 534 20.38 3.60 11.21
N LEU A 535 20.52 4.39 10.14
CA LEU A 535 20.54 3.89 8.76
C LEU A 535 21.73 2.93 8.52
N ASP A 536 22.90 3.27 9.06
CA ASP A 536 24.09 2.41 9.00
C ASP A 536 23.90 1.11 9.81
N ASN A 537 23.22 1.19 10.96
CA ASN A 537 22.84 0.00 11.73
C ASN A 537 21.91 -0.93 10.95
N VAL A 538 20.93 -0.40 10.21
CA VAL A 538 20.05 -1.21 9.36
C VAL A 538 20.85 -1.91 8.26
N ASN A 539 21.77 -1.20 7.60
CA ASN A 539 22.65 -1.81 6.59
C ASN A 539 23.54 -2.90 7.21
N ARG A 540 24.11 -2.66 8.41
CA ARG A 540 24.88 -3.68 9.15
C ARG A 540 24.03 -4.88 9.55
N MET A 541 22.79 -4.66 9.97
CA MET A 541 21.88 -5.74 10.33
C MET A 541 21.55 -6.61 9.11
N ALA A 542 21.25 -5.99 7.96
CA ALA A 542 21.04 -6.69 6.70
C ALA A 542 22.27 -7.53 6.31
N HIS A 543 23.48 -7.00 6.55
CA HIS A 543 24.72 -7.76 6.37
C HIS A 543 24.84 -8.94 7.33
N SER A 544 24.61 -8.75 8.63
CA SER A 544 24.66 -9.85 9.60
C SER A 544 23.67 -10.97 9.27
N ILE A 545 22.44 -10.62 8.89
CA ILE A 545 21.41 -11.59 8.47
C ILE A 545 21.86 -12.34 7.22
N PHE A 546 22.37 -11.63 6.22
CA PHE A 546 22.91 -12.26 5.01
C PHE A 546 24.05 -13.24 5.34
N VAL A 547 25.01 -12.85 6.19
CA VAL A 547 26.12 -13.71 6.61
C VAL A 547 25.63 -14.95 7.36
N VAL A 548 24.65 -14.80 8.27
CA VAL A 548 24.02 -15.95 8.96
C VAL A 548 23.37 -16.89 7.95
N ASN A 549 22.65 -16.36 6.97
CA ASN A 549 22.01 -17.17 5.94
C ASN A 549 23.03 -17.93 5.09
N VAL A 550 24.09 -17.26 4.63
CA VAL A 550 25.20 -17.91 3.90
C VAL A 550 25.87 -18.98 4.78
N HIS A 551 26.16 -18.70 6.04
CA HIS A 551 26.73 -19.69 6.96
C HIS A 551 25.80 -20.86 7.22
N ARG A 552 24.49 -20.65 7.33
CA ARG A 552 23.53 -21.76 7.49
C ARG A 552 23.57 -22.68 6.28
N VAL A 553 23.60 -22.13 5.07
CA VAL A 553 23.73 -22.90 3.82
C VAL A 553 25.10 -23.61 3.74
N MET A 554 26.20 -22.94 4.11
CA MET A 554 27.58 -23.44 3.95
C MET A 554 28.07 -24.35 5.08
N ASN A 555 27.73 -24.09 6.35
CA ASN A 555 28.12 -24.92 7.50
C ASN A 555 27.46 -26.30 7.45
N TRP A 556 26.29 -26.42 6.83
CA TRP A 556 25.68 -27.71 6.51
C TRP A 556 26.58 -28.59 5.62
N GLN A 557 27.59 -28.00 4.97
CA GLN A 557 28.51 -28.68 4.05
C GLN A 557 29.91 -28.92 4.60
N GLY A 558 30.19 -28.53 5.86
CA GLY A 558 31.54 -28.66 6.44
C GLY A 558 32.62 -27.83 5.72
N LYS A 559 32.23 -26.81 4.94
CA LYS A 559 33.13 -25.90 4.23
C LYS A 559 33.20 -24.54 4.94
N SER A 560 34.39 -23.93 4.93
CA SER A 560 34.57 -22.54 5.37
C SER A 560 34.27 -21.59 4.22
N ALA A 561 33.31 -20.69 4.38
CA ALA A 561 33.05 -19.62 3.44
C ALA A 561 33.96 -18.42 3.75
N THR A 562 34.62 -17.86 2.72
CA THR A 562 35.23 -16.53 2.84
C THR A 562 34.26 -15.51 2.25
N THR A 563 33.67 -14.69 3.10
CA THR A 563 32.77 -13.58 2.71
C THR A 563 33.54 -12.33 2.27
N GLU A 564 34.89 -12.38 2.26
CA GLU A 564 35.78 -11.25 1.98
C GLU A 564 35.63 -10.65 0.57
N GLN A 565 34.99 -11.36 -0.36
CA GLN A 565 34.78 -10.92 -1.76
C GLN A 565 33.37 -10.40 -2.05
N VAL A 566 32.44 -10.45 -1.08
CA VAL A 566 31.04 -10.03 -1.28
C VAL A 566 30.85 -8.58 -0.83
N GLU A 567 30.38 -7.73 -1.73
CA GLU A 567 29.98 -6.37 -1.37
C GLU A 567 28.79 -6.40 -0.39
N LEU A 568 28.87 -5.53 0.63
CA LEU A 568 27.90 -5.53 1.73
C LEU A 568 26.51 -5.06 1.26
N PRO A 569 25.42 -5.68 1.77
CA PRO A 569 24.07 -5.19 1.58
C PRO A 569 23.95 -3.70 1.91
N LYS A 570 23.24 -2.98 1.05
CA LYS A 570 22.94 -1.56 1.25
C LYS A 570 21.48 -1.31 0.92
N ARG A 571 20.65 -1.34 1.97
CA ARG A 571 19.19 -1.14 1.88
C ARG A 571 18.82 0.33 1.92
N ASN A 572 19.64 1.15 2.57
CA ASN A 572 19.47 2.58 2.67
C ASN A 572 20.73 3.31 2.26
N SER A 573 20.54 4.35 1.44
CA SER A 573 21.55 5.33 1.07
C SER A 573 21.14 6.68 1.61
N TYR A 574 22.11 7.53 1.95
CA TYR A 574 21.82 8.90 2.31
C TYR A 574 22.94 9.83 1.87
N ALA A 575 22.59 11.08 1.59
CA ALA A 575 23.53 12.15 1.31
C ALA A 575 22.94 13.52 1.65
N MET A 576 23.69 14.59 1.45
CA MET A 576 23.19 15.96 1.67
C MET A 576 22.41 16.51 0.46
N ASP A 577 22.59 15.91 -0.73
CA ASP A 577 22.03 16.38 -1.99
C ASP A 577 21.57 15.19 -2.85
N VAL A 578 20.52 15.41 -3.67
CA VAL A 578 19.87 14.35 -4.47
C VAL A 578 20.81 13.72 -5.50
N GLU A 579 21.69 14.51 -6.12
CA GLU A 579 22.66 14.01 -7.11
C GLU A 579 23.53 12.88 -6.57
N GLU A 580 23.94 12.96 -5.30
CA GLU A 580 24.79 11.95 -4.67
C GLU A 580 24.01 10.66 -4.35
N VAL A 581 22.73 10.80 -3.98
CA VAL A 581 21.83 9.67 -3.69
C VAL A 581 21.35 8.95 -4.94
N LEU A 582 21.24 9.65 -6.07
CA LEU A 582 20.97 9.07 -7.38
C LEU A 582 22.26 8.65 -8.11
N GLY A 583 23.43 9.04 -7.62
CA GLY A 583 24.71 8.62 -8.15
C GLY A 583 25.13 7.22 -7.70
N PRO A 584 26.26 6.69 -8.21
CA PRO A 584 26.69 5.30 -7.95
C PRO A 584 26.92 4.96 -6.47
N GLN A 585 27.25 5.96 -5.65
CA GLN A 585 27.41 5.77 -4.20
C GLN A 585 26.06 5.59 -3.50
N GLY A 586 24.98 6.12 -4.07
CA GLY A 586 23.61 6.01 -3.58
C GLY A 586 22.87 4.75 -4.03
N ASP A 587 23.47 3.92 -4.89
CA ASP A 587 22.85 2.69 -5.38
C ASP A 587 22.52 1.73 -4.24
N ILE A 588 21.31 1.16 -4.31
CA ILE A 588 20.83 0.16 -3.37
C ILE A 588 21.37 -1.21 -3.82
N ARG A 589 21.85 -2.01 -2.87
CA ARG A 589 22.39 -3.36 -3.13
C ARG A 589 21.64 -4.39 -2.32
N LEU A 590 20.99 -5.31 -3.02
CA LEU A 590 20.26 -6.43 -2.45
C LEU A 590 21.03 -7.73 -2.71
N GLN A 591 21.10 -8.60 -1.72
CA GLN A 591 21.75 -9.90 -1.84
C GLN A 591 20.66 -10.96 -1.84
N LEU A 592 20.71 -11.84 -2.83
CA LEU A 592 19.66 -12.78 -3.18
C LEU A 592 20.30 -14.15 -3.40
N PHE A 593 19.53 -15.22 -3.25
CA PHE A 593 19.89 -16.53 -3.78
C PHE A 593 19.01 -16.77 -5.02
N ALA A 594 19.54 -17.34 -6.10
CA ALA A 594 18.70 -17.84 -7.18
C ALA A 594 19.47 -18.83 -8.07
N PRO A 595 18.78 -19.70 -8.83
CA PRO A 595 19.44 -20.55 -9.82
C PRO A 595 20.14 -19.73 -10.91
N ALA A 596 21.28 -20.19 -11.41
CA ALA A 596 22.05 -19.50 -12.45
C ALA A 596 21.23 -19.24 -13.73
N GLY A 597 20.38 -20.19 -14.14
CA GLY A 597 19.47 -20.04 -15.29
C GLY A 597 18.47 -18.89 -15.13
N PHE A 598 18.01 -18.64 -13.90
CA PHE A 598 17.09 -17.55 -13.62
C PHE A 598 17.77 -16.17 -13.64
N VAL A 599 19.04 -16.09 -13.21
CA VAL A 599 19.83 -14.84 -13.26
C VAL A 599 19.98 -14.34 -14.70
N GLN A 600 20.23 -15.27 -15.62
CA GLN A 600 20.29 -14.98 -17.06
C GLN A 600 18.96 -14.40 -17.55
N PHE A 601 17.86 -15.11 -17.30
CA PHE A 601 16.51 -14.68 -17.67
C PHE A 601 16.17 -13.30 -17.11
N ALA A 602 16.43 -13.06 -15.83
CA ALA A 602 16.13 -11.79 -15.16
C ALA A 602 16.89 -10.61 -15.79
N ASN A 603 18.20 -10.77 -16.06
CA ASN A 603 18.99 -9.73 -16.72
C ASN A 603 18.49 -9.46 -18.16
N ASP A 604 18.13 -10.49 -18.92
CA ASP A 604 17.59 -10.34 -20.27
C ASP A 604 16.24 -9.63 -20.26
N LEU A 605 15.39 -9.94 -19.28
CA LEU A 605 14.10 -9.30 -19.10
C LEU A 605 14.25 -7.81 -18.72
N LEU A 606 15.21 -7.46 -17.85
CA LEU A 606 15.53 -6.06 -17.52
C LEU A 606 16.02 -5.27 -18.74
N ARG A 607 16.86 -5.88 -19.60
CA ARG A 607 17.31 -5.24 -20.84
C ARG A 607 16.15 -4.94 -21.80
N GLN A 608 15.16 -5.82 -21.87
CA GLN A 608 13.96 -5.58 -22.68
C GLN A 608 13.07 -4.48 -22.10
N ALA A 609 13.04 -4.34 -20.78
CA ALA A 609 12.24 -3.33 -20.10
C ALA A 609 12.82 -1.91 -20.19
N LEU A 610 14.16 -1.80 -20.30
CA LEU A 610 14.87 -0.53 -20.35
C LEU A 610 15.73 -0.43 -21.64
N PRO A 611 15.10 -0.27 -22.82
CA PRO A 611 15.82 -0.27 -24.10
C PRO A 611 16.66 1.00 -24.35
N GLU A 612 16.38 2.11 -23.67
CA GLU A 612 16.99 3.43 -23.91
C GLU A 612 17.97 3.90 -22.81
N THR A 613 18.29 3.06 -21.82
CA THR A 613 19.17 3.43 -20.70
C THR A 613 20.68 3.39 -21.08
N PRO A 614 21.56 4.11 -20.33
CA PRO A 614 22.98 4.27 -20.66
C PRO A 614 23.73 2.94 -20.75
N ALA A 615 24.92 2.99 -21.34
CA ALA A 615 25.78 1.83 -21.66
C ALA A 615 26.02 0.82 -20.51
N SER A 616 25.75 1.17 -19.25
CA SER A 616 25.82 0.27 -18.09
C SER A 616 24.83 -0.90 -18.14
N HIS A 617 23.67 -0.75 -18.79
CA HIS A 617 22.67 -1.80 -18.95
C HIS A 617 22.93 -2.72 -20.16
N GLN A 618 23.85 -2.32 -21.04
CA GLN A 618 24.30 -3.08 -22.22
C GLN A 618 25.59 -3.88 -21.94
N LEU A 619 26.05 -3.88 -20.68
CA LEU A 619 27.25 -4.60 -20.27
C LEU A 619 27.04 -6.13 -20.32
N PRO A 620 28.13 -6.92 -20.50
CA PRO A 620 28.07 -8.38 -20.45
C PRO A 620 27.41 -8.89 -19.17
N LEU A 621 26.87 -10.12 -19.19
CA LEU A 621 26.16 -10.74 -18.06
C LEU A 621 26.92 -10.70 -16.71
N SER A 622 28.24 -10.64 -16.75
CA SER A 622 29.11 -10.45 -15.58
C SER A 622 29.06 -9.05 -14.94
N GLN A 623 28.34 -8.10 -15.55
CA GLN A 623 28.24 -6.68 -15.17
C GLN A 623 26.80 -6.14 -15.28
N GLY A 624 25.80 -7.03 -15.42
CA GLY A 624 24.39 -6.64 -15.44
C GLY A 624 23.87 -6.21 -14.06
N PRO A 625 22.63 -5.70 -13.98
CA PRO A 625 22.02 -5.30 -12.71
C PRO A 625 21.97 -6.42 -11.66
N LEU A 626 21.83 -7.68 -12.11
CA LEU A 626 22.00 -8.87 -11.28
C LEU A 626 23.35 -9.51 -11.58
N ARG A 627 24.25 -9.50 -10.59
CA ARG A 627 25.61 -10.02 -10.68
C ARG A 627 25.76 -11.25 -9.78
N THR A 628 26.11 -12.39 -10.34
CA THR A 628 26.54 -13.56 -9.55
C THR A 628 27.85 -13.24 -8.83
N LEU A 629 27.84 -13.32 -7.50
CA LEU A 629 28.99 -13.12 -6.64
C LEU A 629 29.72 -14.44 -6.36
N ALA A 630 28.96 -15.51 -6.13
CA ALA A 630 29.47 -16.86 -5.87
C ALA A 630 28.39 -17.89 -6.16
N THR A 631 28.78 -19.12 -6.49
CA THR A 631 27.88 -20.27 -6.61
C THR A 631 28.07 -21.19 -5.42
N VAL A 632 26.94 -21.59 -4.82
CA VAL A 632 26.89 -22.44 -3.63
C VAL A 632 26.15 -23.72 -4.00
N GLN A 633 26.81 -24.85 -3.73
CA GLN A 633 26.17 -26.16 -3.77
C GLN A 633 25.19 -26.26 -2.59
N ILE A 634 24.09 -26.97 -2.72
CA ILE A 634 23.17 -27.29 -1.62
C ILE A 634 23.03 -28.81 -1.58
N TRP A 635 23.44 -29.39 -0.44
CA TRP A 635 23.43 -30.84 -0.20
C TRP A 635 22.31 -31.18 0.78
N ASN A 636 21.63 -32.31 0.55
CA ASN A 636 20.56 -32.81 1.41
C ASN A 636 21.09 -33.87 2.41
N PRO A 637 21.01 -33.65 3.73
CA PRO A 637 21.50 -34.60 4.74
C PRO A 637 20.47 -35.65 5.16
N SER A 638 19.43 -35.92 4.37
CA SER A 638 18.44 -36.95 4.74
C SER A 638 19.09 -38.35 4.77
N PRO A 639 18.86 -39.16 5.83
CA PRO A 639 19.28 -40.56 5.83
C PRO A 639 18.55 -41.32 4.71
N PRO A 640 19.16 -42.38 4.15
CA PRO A 640 18.58 -43.14 3.03
C PRO A 640 17.31 -43.86 3.50
N GLY A 641 16.14 -43.26 3.28
CA GLY A 641 14.85 -43.85 3.66
C GLY A 641 13.63 -42.97 3.42
N ASP A 642 13.76 -41.65 3.55
CA ASP A 642 12.60 -40.74 3.54
C ASP A 642 12.60 -39.98 2.22
N GLY A 643 12.19 -40.66 1.14
CA GLY A 643 12.29 -40.21 -0.26
C GLY A 643 11.42 -39.01 -0.68
N PHE A 644 11.40 -37.95 0.12
CA PHE A 644 10.60 -36.73 -0.09
C PHE A 644 11.43 -35.47 -0.38
N TRP A 645 12.76 -35.54 -0.32
CA TRP A 645 13.65 -34.39 -0.54
C TRP A 645 14.58 -34.63 -1.73
N PRO A 646 14.77 -33.63 -2.61
CA PRO A 646 15.51 -33.80 -3.87
C PRO A 646 17.04 -33.88 -3.67
N GLU A 647 17.75 -34.25 -4.75
CA GLU A 647 19.21 -34.43 -4.83
C GLU A 647 19.98 -33.09 -4.79
N ASP A 648 21.31 -33.16 -4.87
CA ASP A 648 22.25 -32.03 -4.87
C ASP A 648 21.86 -30.97 -5.92
N GLY A 649 21.83 -29.68 -5.54
CA GLY A 649 21.47 -28.57 -6.44
C GLY A 649 22.35 -27.33 -6.25
N GLU A 650 22.41 -26.45 -7.25
CA GLU A 650 23.24 -25.22 -7.22
C GLU A 650 22.38 -23.96 -7.10
N LEU A 651 22.77 -23.04 -6.20
CA LEU A 651 22.26 -21.66 -6.16
C LEU A 651 23.38 -20.65 -6.24
N ASP A 652 23.14 -19.58 -6.99
CA ASP A 652 23.99 -18.40 -7.03
C ASP A 652 23.62 -17.44 -5.91
N ILE A 653 24.64 -16.93 -5.22
CA ILE A 653 24.57 -15.69 -4.44
C ILE A 653 24.66 -14.55 -5.44
N ILE A 654 23.61 -13.73 -5.50
CA ILE A 654 23.44 -12.66 -6.47
C ILE A 654 23.42 -11.33 -5.74
N GLU A 655 24.13 -10.36 -6.29
CA GLU A 655 23.90 -8.95 -6.00
C GLU A 655 22.96 -8.36 -7.04
N TRP A 656 21.82 -7.86 -6.58
CA TRP A 656 20.99 -6.97 -7.39
C TRP A 656 21.28 -5.52 -7.00
N LYS A 657 21.90 -4.83 -7.94
CA LYS A 657 22.20 -3.40 -7.86
C LYS A 657 21.04 -2.60 -8.46
N ILE A 658 20.39 -1.79 -7.64
CA ILE A 658 19.29 -0.91 -8.02
C ILE A 658 19.83 0.52 -8.10
N ASP A 659 20.10 0.95 -9.34
CA ASP A 659 20.57 2.30 -9.64
C ASP A 659 19.40 3.29 -9.78
N ALA A 660 19.68 4.54 -10.16
CA ALA A 660 18.66 5.58 -10.30
C ALA A 660 17.60 5.30 -11.38
N GLU A 661 17.82 4.34 -12.26
CA GLU A 661 16.87 4.01 -13.32
C GLU A 661 15.97 2.85 -12.91
N LEU A 662 16.57 1.80 -12.33
CA LEU A 662 15.85 0.65 -11.78
C LEU A 662 15.08 0.96 -10.49
N THR A 663 15.28 2.15 -9.92
CA THR A 663 14.63 2.56 -8.67
C THR A 663 13.12 2.77 -8.82
N TRP A 664 12.65 3.09 -10.03
CA TRP A 664 11.26 3.45 -10.29
C TRP A 664 10.41 2.19 -10.50
N GLN A 665 9.47 1.94 -9.59
CA GLN A 665 8.46 0.89 -9.73
C GLN A 665 7.38 1.33 -10.71
N GLN A 666 6.66 0.39 -11.33
CA GLN A 666 5.59 0.65 -12.29
C GLN A 666 6.02 1.39 -13.57
N SER A 667 7.33 1.55 -13.80
CA SER A 667 7.85 2.09 -15.06
C SER A 667 7.70 1.09 -16.21
N ASP A 668 7.85 -0.21 -15.95
CA ASP A 668 7.60 -1.31 -16.89
C ASP A 668 7.20 -2.57 -16.10
N GLY A 669 6.12 -3.22 -16.51
CA GLY A 669 5.58 -4.40 -15.82
C GLY A 669 6.57 -5.58 -15.72
N LYS A 670 7.56 -5.65 -16.62
CA LYS A 670 8.64 -6.65 -16.56
C LYS A 670 9.57 -6.43 -15.37
N VAL A 671 9.92 -5.18 -15.07
CA VAL A 671 10.74 -4.85 -13.88
C VAL A 671 9.97 -5.17 -12.61
N ASP A 672 8.67 -4.86 -12.59
CA ASP A 672 7.82 -5.15 -11.44
C ASP A 672 7.63 -6.64 -11.20
N GLU A 673 7.56 -7.47 -12.25
CA GLU A 673 7.52 -8.93 -12.11
C GLU A 673 8.77 -9.52 -11.46
N LEU A 674 9.92 -8.89 -11.65
CA LEU A 674 11.16 -9.27 -11.00
C LEU A 674 11.25 -8.76 -9.55
N SER A 675 10.35 -7.91 -9.04
CA SER A 675 10.51 -7.40 -7.66
C SER A 675 10.01 -8.37 -6.56
N PRO A 676 8.81 -9.00 -6.67
CA PRO A 676 8.31 -9.94 -5.66
C PRO A 676 9.05 -11.28 -5.53
N PRO A 677 9.44 -11.98 -6.62
CA PRO A 677 10.12 -13.27 -6.51
C PRO A 677 11.39 -13.17 -5.67
N PHE A 678 12.16 -12.10 -5.85
CA PHE A 678 13.44 -11.93 -5.18
C PHE A 678 13.33 -11.50 -3.72
N THR A 679 12.21 -10.91 -3.31
CA THR A 679 11.90 -10.66 -1.89
C THR A 679 11.67 -11.98 -1.15
N PHE A 680 11.13 -12.98 -1.86
CA PHE A 680 10.76 -14.28 -1.31
C PHE A 680 11.93 -15.25 -1.20
N VAL A 681 12.87 -15.23 -2.15
CA VAL A 681 14.08 -16.06 -2.07
C VAL A 681 15.03 -15.60 -0.95
N CYS A 682 14.91 -14.34 -0.50
CA CYS A 682 15.69 -13.81 0.63
C CYS A 682 15.12 -14.13 2.02
N SER A 683 13.81 -14.32 2.15
CA SER A 683 13.13 -14.38 3.45
C SER A 683 13.00 -15.79 4.03
N GLN A 684 13.13 -16.82 3.19
CA GLN A 684 12.83 -18.22 3.55
C GLN A 684 14.06 -19.08 3.89
N SER A 685 15.28 -18.52 3.93
CA SER A 685 16.49 -19.28 4.31
C SER A 685 16.51 -19.75 5.78
N GLU A 686 15.51 -19.37 6.58
CA GLU A 686 15.31 -19.90 7.94
C GLU A 686 14.35 -21.10 8.02
N LYS A 687 13.60 -21.39 6.96
CA LYS A 687 12.61 -22.49 6.89
C LYS A 687 12.79 -23.33 5.63
N PHE A 688 13.99 -23.89 5.44
CA PHE A 688 14.17 -25.09 4.62
C PHE A 688 13.72 -26.36 5.39
N ASP A 689 12.64 -26.23 6.17
CA ASP A 689 11.98 -27.33 6.86
C ASP A 689 10.48 -27.13 6.64
N SER A 690 9.87 -28.04 5.88
CA SER A 690 8.44 -28.12 5.50
C SER A 690 7.98 -27.45 4.19
N THR A 691 7.06 -28.17 3.56
CA THR A 691 6.22 -27.85 2.39
C THR A 691 5.60 -26.43 2.39
N GLN A 692 5.52 -25.72 3.53
CA GLN A 692 4.96 -24.36 3.61
C GLN A 692 5.74 -23.31 2.80
N SER A 693 7.05 -23.48 2.64
CA SER A 693 7.91 -22.48 1.98
C SER A 693 7.66 -22.43 0.47
N LEU A 694 7.46 -23.59 -0.16
CA LEU A 694 7.00 -23.73 -1.55
C LEU A 694 5.55 -23.23 -1.73
N PHE A 695 4.65 -23.53 -0.78
CA PHE A 695 3.26 -23.05 -0.82
C PHE A 695 3.14 -21.52 -0.79
N SER A 696 4.10 -20.83 -0.16
CA SER A 696 4.11 -19.36 -0.12
C SER A 696 4.66 -18.71 -1.40
N LEU A 697 5.46 -19.44 -2.19
CA LEU A 697 5.74 -19.14 -3.60
C LEU A 697 4.46 -19.25 -4.46
N MET A 698 3.57 -20.17 -4.06
CA MET A 698 2.34 -20.58 -4.76
C MET A 698 1.07 -19.83 -4.32
N GLY A 699 1.13 -18.94 -3.33
CA GLY A 699 -0.06 -18.27 -2.77
C GLY A 699 -1.01 -17.63 -3.82
N PRO A 700 -0.50 -16.98 -4.88
CA PRO A 700 -1.36 -16.43 -5.93
C PRO A 700 -1.75 -17.41 -7.05
N LEU A 701 -1.22 -18.64 -7.06
CA LEU A 701 -1.45 -19.67 -8.09
C LEU A 701 -2.30 -20.86 -7.59
N ALA A 702 -2.64 -20.88 -6.29
CA ALA A 702 -3.46 -21.92 -5.67
C ALA A 702 -4.97 -21.59 -5.65
N LEU A 703 -5.35 -20.44 -6.18
CA LEU A 703 -6.72 -20.03 -6.54
C LEU A 703 -6.82 -19.95 -8.06
#